data_AF-A0A1Q8XAH2-F1
#
_entry.id   AF-A0A1Q8XAH2-F1
#
_cell.length_a   1.000
_cell.length_b   1.000
_cell.length_c   1.000
_cell.angle_alpha   90.00
_cell.angle_beta   90.00
_cell.angle_gamma   90.00
#
_symmetry.space_group_name_H-M   'P 1'
#
loop_
_entity.id
_entity.type
_entity.pdbx_description
1 polymer ?
#
loop_
_entity_poly.entity_id
_entity_poly.type
_entity_poly.pdbx_seq_one_letter_code
_entity_poly.pdbx_strand_id
1 'polypeptide(L)'
;MNQMSPTARSEQQSAWRPVRALLGRGRAARSPLPVLVTALAVLGGCAIVLPLVGMGTRVSWGQLPQLLATPSAQAALWLSIRTCLSSTVVCVVLGVPLALLLARSWPGVRIARILAVLPMTMPPVVAGIALLSTLGNRGLLGAHLKEWGVPIAFSTTAVVIAQVFVSMPFLVVTLEAALRSRDKRAEVTARSLGAGPWRVLAQVTLPLATPALARGTALALGRSLGEFGATIAFAGSKEGVTRTMPLAIYLEREKDTATSLALAAVLIGLSFIIVGATNIDWGRVASRLLPRRGLQEHQDHDAAASEPRGAQVSTQGGGERISESPRDGGRGQNLKVAFELPQRDVVVDLEVEAGYTTAIVGPNGSGKSTVCSVVAGLLDAENGQVVLGGRVLDGPGGFVRAGRRQVALLSQEPGVFTHMSVLGNVVFALRCQGVSRAEATRQARAELAAVGAEHLASRPGGTLSGGQAARVALARALATGPRLLVLDEPMAALDVTARQEMRRLVARRCAEEGLTLLLVTHDVLDLTTLAEDVVVLDRGRVVEQGPTARVLSAPRSDFVAHLTGTAVLTGVVDGDAEAPGLRLPSGRVIHGRPREDSADGHVGEQGHRDSHDEVLHPGAPGIALVPPDAVALYRQAPHGSPRNVLTGRVTGLERSGALVSVRLELEEGQRLSAAVTAGAVAELGITEGREVCCVIKAVQVRILARRG
;
A
#
# COMPACT_ATOMS: atom_id res chain seq x y z
N MET A 1 -22.11 41.09 54.99
CA MET A 1 -22.66 41.75 53.79
C MET A 1 -21.68 41.52 52.65
N ASN A 2 -21.82 40.43 51.90
CA ASN A 2 -20.95 40.05 50.78
C ASN A 2 -21.83 39.43 49.68
N GLN A 3 -21.83 40.01 48.49
CA GLN A 3 -22.36 39.38 47.28
C GLN A 3 -21.28 39.41 46.20
N MET A 4 -20.78 38.22 45.85
CA MET A 4 -20.00 37.94 44.65
C MET A 4 -20.82 36.97 43.79
N SER A 5 -20.84 37.26 42.49
CA SER A 5 -21.67 36.72 41.42
C SER A 5 -21.22 35.32 40.94
N PRO A 6 -22.12 34.53 40.32
CA PRO A 6 -21.89 33.12 40.03
C PRO A 6 -21.41 32.89 38.59
N THR A 7 -20.10 32.78 38.39
CA THR A 7 -19.50 32.25 37.14
C THR A 7 -18.35 31.31 37.49
N ALA A 8 -18.67 30.19 38.14
CA ALA A 8 -17.74 29.10 38.38
C ALA A 8 -18.50 27.79 38.44
N ARG A 9 -19.11 27.39 37.31
CA ARG A 9 -19.71 26.04 37.11
C ARG A 9 -20.03 25.80 35.64
N SER A 10 -19.04 25.82 34.75
CA SER A 10 -19.25 25.38 33.35
C SER A 10 -18.03 24.89 32.56
N GLU A 11 -16.90 24.51 33.19
CA GLU A 11 -15.69 24.08 32.44
C GLU A 11 -15.20 22.65 32.72
N GLN A 12 -16.01 21.77 33.32
CA GLN A 12 -15.59 20.39 33.63
C GLN A 12 -16.51 19.27 33.12
N GLN A 13 -17.34 19.54 32.10
CA GLN A 13 -18.16 18.52 31.43
C GLN A 13 -18.07 18.63 29.90
N SER A 14 -16.92 18.30 29.32
CA SER A 14 -16.83 17.99 27.88
C SER A 14 -15.88 16.85 27.52
N ALA A 15 -15.44 16.06 28.51
CA ALA A 15 -14.75 14.79 28.26
C ALA A 15 -15.78 13.65 28.28
N TRP A 16 -15.72 12.77 27.28
CA TRP A 16 -16.55 11.57 27.10
C TRP A 16 -17.96 11.76 26.49
N ARG A 17 -18.01 12.24 25.24
CA ARG A 17 -19.08 11.81 24.32
C ARG A 17 -18.69 10.48 23.67
N PRO A 18 -19.53 9.44 23.71
CA PRO A 18 -19.21 8.16 23.09
C PRO A 18 -19.08 8.31 21.58
N VAL A 19 -18.01 7.72 21.02
CA VAL A 19 -17.71 7.60 19.59
C VAL A 19 -18.73 6.68 18.90
N ARG A 20 -20.00 7.11 18.87
CA ARG A 20 -21.08 6.49 18.08
C ARG A 20 -21.64 7.44 17.01
N ALA A 21 -21.22 8.71 16.98
CA ALA A 21 -21.72 9.72 16.04
C ALA A 21 -20.94 9.83 14.70
N LEU A 22 -19.80 9.14 14.54
CA LEU A 22 -18.98 9.22 13.30
C LEU A 22 -19.28 8.13 12.26
N LEU A 23 -20.34 7.32 12.44
CA LEU A 23 -20.89 6.44 11.40
C LEU A 23 -22.08 7.08 10.65
N GLY A 24 -22.32 8.37 10.85
CA GLY A 24 -23.24 9.14 10.02
C GLY A 24 -22.62 9.40 8.66
N ARG A 25 -22.94 8.56 7.66
CA ARG A 25 -22.71 8.86 6.24
C ARG A 25 -23.09 10.33 5.99
N GLY A 26 -22.10 11.15 5.61
CA GLY A 26 -22.26 12.61 5.48
C GLY A 26 -23.44 13.00 4.59
N ARG A 27 -24.02 14.19 4.78
CA ARG A 27 -25.21 14.65 4.04
C ARG A 27 -24.99 14.65 2.52
N ALA A 28 -23.76 14.83 2.03
CA ALA A 28 -23.41 14.73 0.62
C ALA A 28 -23.60 13.32 0.03
N ALA A 29 -23.45 12.26 0.84
CA ALA A 29 -23.73 10.89 0.43
C ALA A 29 -25.23 10.56 0.35
N ARG A 30 -26.11 11.55 0.61
CA ARG A 30 -27.58 11.45 0.54
C ARG A 30 -28.16 12.28 -0.61
N SER A 31 -27.37 12.64 -1.62
CA SER A 31 -27.93 13.25 -2.83
C SER A 31 -28.95 12.28 -3.45
N PRO A 32 -30.21 12.70 -3.66
CA PRO A 32 -31.21 11.84 -4.26
C PRO A 32 -30.80 11.55 -5.71
N LEU A 33 -31.09 10.33 -6.17
CA LEU A 33 -30.98 10.01 -7.59
C LEU A 33 -31.96 10.90 -8.37
N PRO A 34 -31.67 11.22 -9.65
CA PRO A 34 -32.62 11.91 -10.51
C PRO A 34 -33.98 11.21 -10.48
N VAL A 35 -35.08 11.98 -10.46
CA VAL A 35 -36.44 11.45 -10.31
C VAL A 35 -36.76 10.40 -11.39
N LEU A 36 -36.32 10.65 -12.63
CA LEU A 36 -36.49 9.70 -13.74
C LEU A 36 -35.77 8.36 -13.47
N VAL A 37 -34.55 8.40 -12.95
CA VAL A 37 -33.78 7.19 -12.60
C VAL A 37 -34.49 6.43 -11.48
N THR A 38 -35.01 7.15 -10.48
CA THR A 38 -35.76 6.54 -9.38
C THR A 38 -37.07 5.91 -9.88
N ALA A 39 -37.82 6.60 -10.75
CA ALA A 39 -39.06 6.08 -11.32
C ALA A 39 -38.83 4.82 -12.16
N LEU A 40 -37.80 4.83 -13.02
CA LEU A 40 -37.40 3.64 -13.80
C LEU A 40 -36.91 2.50 -12.90
N ALA A 41 -36.16 2.80 -11.84
CA ALA A 41 -35.73 1.79 -10.87
C ALA A 41 -36.92 1.16 -10.11
N VAL A 42 -37.91 1.95 -9.72
CA VAL A 42 -39.15 1.46 -9.10
C VAL A 42 -39.92 0.58 -10.08
N LEU A 43 -40.08 1.01 -11.34
CA LEU A 43 -40.76 0.23 -12.37
C LEU A 43 -40.04 -1.11 -12.62
N GLY A 44 -38.70 -1.09 -12.70
CA GLY A 44 -37.88 -2.30 -12.79
C GLY A 44 -38.04 -3.22 -11.57
N GLY A 45 -38.10 -2.65 -10.37
CA GLY A 45 -38.38 -3.40 -9.13
C GLY A 45 -39.77 -4.04 -9.16
N CYS A 46 -40.80 -3.30 -9.56
CA CYS A 46 -42.16 -3.81 -9.72
C CYS A 46 -42.22 -4.96 -10.74
N ALA A 47 -41.50 -4.87 -11.86
CA ALA A 47 -41.46 -5.94 -12.86
C ALA A 47 -40.89 -7.26 -12.31
N ILE A 48 -39.97 -7.20 -11.34
CA ILE A 48 -39.41 -8.38 -10.67
C ILE A 48 -40.36 -8.91 -9.58
N VAL A 49 -40.97 -8.02 -8.80
CA VAL A 49 -41.76 -8.38 -7.61
C VAL A 49 -43.18 -8.81 -7.94
N LEU A 50 -43.85 -8.16 -8.90
CA LEU A 50 -45.27 -8.43 -9.22
C LEU A 50 -45.55 -9.90 -9.61
N PRO A 51 -44.72 -10.59 -10.44
CA PRO A 51 -44.94 -12.00 -10.72
C PRO A 51 -44.85 -12.89 -9.49
N LEU A 52 -43.95 -12.57 -8.54
CA LEU A 52 -43.79 -13.32 -7.29
C LEU A 52 -45.00 -13.12 -6.37
N VAL A 53 -45.51 -11.88 -6.29
CA VAL A 53 -46.74 -11.56 -5.55
C VAL A 53 -47.94 -12.27 -6.17
N GLY A 54 -48.09 -12.22 -7.49
CA GLY A 54 -49.18 -12.88 -8.22
C GLY A 54 -49.16 -14.41 -8.09
N MET A 55 -47.97 -15.01 -7.97
CA MET A 55 -47.86 -16.43 -7.64
C MET A 55 -48.28 -16.69 -6.19
N GLY A 56 -47.80 -15.88 -5.24
CA GLY A 56 -48.09 -16.03 -3.80
C GLY A 56 -49.57 -15.93 -3.43
N THR A 57 -50.36 -15.16 -4.18
CA THR A 57 -51.83 -15.07 -3.99
C THR A 57 -52.59 -16.31 -4.46
N ARG A 58 -52.00 -17.13 -5.34
CA ARG A 58 -52.61 -18.36 -5.87
C ARG A 58 -52.19 -19.63 -5.14
N VAL A 59 -51.24 -19.53 -4.21
CA VAL A 59 -50.74 -20.67 -3.44
C VAL A 59 -51.69 -20.97 -2.28
N SER A 60 -52.16 -22.21 -2.19
CA SER A 60 -52.98 -22.70 -1.08
C SER A 60 -52.14 -22.95 0.18
N TRP A 61 -51.76 -21.89 0.90
CA TRP A 61 -50.88 -21.95 2.06
C TRP A 61 -51.31 -22.94 3.15
N GLY A 62 -52.62 -23.16 3.33
CA GLY A 62 -53.17 -24.11 4.30
C GLY A 62 -52.97 -25.60 3.92
N GLN A 63 -52.85 -25.91 2.63
CA GLN A 63 -52.65 -27.27 2.11
C GLN A 63 -51.18 -27.57 1.79
N LEU A 64 -50.31 -26.56 1.85
CA LEU A 64 -48.89 -26.67 1.51
C LEU A 64 -48.17 -27.79 2.27
N PRO A 65 -48.36 -28.01 3.59
CA PRO A 65 -47.75 -29.14 4.29
C PRO A 65 -48.20 -30.52 3.76
N GLN A 66 -49.46 -30.64 3.35
CA GLN A 66 -50.03 -31.89 2.83
C GLN A 66 -49.53 -32.19 1.42
N LEU A 67 -49.46 -31.16 0.56
CA LEU A 67 -48.94 -31.27 -0.81
C LEU A 67 -47.44 -31.64 -0.81
N LEU A 68 -46.66 -31.08 0.13
CA LEU A 68 -45.25 -31.42 0.31
C LEU A 68 -45.01 -32.77 0.99
N ALA A 69 -46.02 -33.32 1.67
CA ALA A 69 -45.95 -34.65 2.27
C ALA A 69 -46.10 -35.78 1.23
N THR A 70 -46.40 -35.46 -0.03
CA THR A 70 -46.51 -36.47 -1.09
C THR A 70 -45.15 -37.13 -1.37
N PRO A 71 -45.09 -38.47 -1.57
CA PRO A 71 -43.82 -39.19 -1.78
C PRO A 71 -43.00 -38.66 -2.98
N SER A 72 -43.68 -38.28 -4.07
CA SER A 72 -43.04 -37.71 -5.27
C SER A 72 -42.40 -36.34 -4.99
N ALA A 73 -43.10 -35.45 -4.28
CA ALA A 73 -42.56 -34.14 -3.90
C ALA A 73 -41.36 -34.26 -2.96
N GLN A 74 -41.42 -35.15 -1.96
CA GLN A 74 -40.30 -35.41 -1.05
C GLN A 74 -39.09 -35.97 -1.78
N ALA A 75 -39.31 -36.95 -2.68
CA ALA A 75 -38.23 -37.54 -3.48
C ALA A 75 -37.57 -36.50 -4.39
N ALA A 76 -38.36 -35.66 -5.07
CA ALA A 76 -37.84 -34.59 -5.93
C ALA A 76 -37.10 -33.50 -5.14
N LEU A 77 -37.63 -33.10 -3.98
CA LEU A 77 -37.00 -32.10 -3.09
C LEU A 77 -35.67 -32.61 -2.55
N TRP A 78 -35.64 -33.82 -2.00
CA TRP A 78 -34.41 -34.41 -1.44
C TRP A 78 -33.35 -34.63 -2.50
N LEU A 79 -33.75 -35.15 -3.67
CA LEU A 79 -32.85 -35.30 -4.81
C LEU A 79 -32.25 -33.96 -5.24
N SER A 80 -33.08 -32.91 -5.31
CA SER A 80 -32.63 -31.56 -5.70
C SER A 80 -31.65 -30.95 -4.70
N ILE A 81 -31.91 -31.07 -3.41
CA ILE A 81 -30.98 -30.59 -2.37
C ILE A 81 -29.66 -31.33 -2.48
N ARG A 82 -29.69 -32.68 -2.58
CA ARG A 82 -28.48 -33.50 -2.67
C ARG A 82 -27.67 -33.19 -3.93
N THR A 83 -28.31 -33.10 -5.09
CA THR A 83 -27.62 -32.80 -6.35
C THR A 83 -27.09 -31.37 -6.34
N CYS A 84 -27.87 -30.38 -5.89
CA CYS A 84 -27.40 -28.99 -5.82
C CYS A 84 -26.24 -28.79 -4.87
N LEU A 85 -26.25 -29.41 -3.68
CA LEU A 85 -25.11 -29.36 -2.74
C LEU A 85 -23.87 -30.03 -3.34
N SER A 86 -24.03 -31.21 -3.94
CA SER A 86 -22.92 -31.93 -4.58
C SER A 86 -22.33 -31.13 -5.73
N SER A 87 -23.18 -30.61 -6.62
CA SER A 87 -22.79 -29.72 -7.73
C SER A 87 -22.11 -28.46 -7.24
N THR A 88 -22.58 -27.85 -6.15
CA THR A 88 -21.96 -26.66 -5.57
C THR A 88 -20.56 -26.96 -5.03
N VAL A 89 -20.38 -28.09 -4.34
CA VAL A 89 -19.04 -28.52 -3.88
C VAL A 89 -18.11 -28.70 -5.07
N VAL A 90 -18.55 -29.40 -6.12
CA VAL A 90 -17.75 -29.60 -7.35
C VAL A 90 -17.44 -28.27 -8.04
N CYS A 91 -18.42 -27.37 -8.15
CA CYS A 91 -18.24 -26.01 -8.68
C CYS A 91 -17.18 -25.24 -7.89
N VAL A 92 -17.17 -25.29 -6.56
CA VAL A 92 -16.16 -24.62 -5.75
C VAL A 92 -14.78 -25.25 -5.93
N VAL A 93 -14.69 -26.58 -5.89
CA VAL A 93 -13.43 -27.31 -6.02
C VAL A 93 -12.77 -27.09 -7.39
N LEU A 94 -13.54 -27.07 -8.48
CA LEU A 94 -13.01 -26.89 -9.84
C LEU A 94 -13.00 -25.42 -10.30
N GLY A 95 -14.03 -24.67 -9.93
CA GLY A 95 -14.23 -23.28 -10.35
C GLY A 95 -13.30 -22.29 -9.65
N VAL A 96 -12.92 -22.51 -8.38
CA VAL A 96 -11.97 -21.61 -7.69
C VAL A 96 -10.57 -21.67 -8.34
N PRO A 97 -9.96 -22.85 -8.57
CA PRO A 97 -8.71 -22.93 -9.34
C PRO A 97 -8.81 -22.34 -10.74
N LEU A 98 -9.91 -22.60 -11.46
CA LEU A 98 -10.14 -22.04 -12.79
C LEU A 98 -10.19 -20.51 -12.76
N ALA A 99 -10.93 -19.92 -11.81
CA ALA A 99 -10.99 -18.47 -11.64
C ALA A 99 -9.62 -17.87 -11.29
N LEU A 100 -8.82 -18.52 -10.43
CA LEU A 100 -7.46 -18.11 -10.11
C LEU A 100 -6.54 -18.15 -11.34
N LEU A 101 -6.71 -19.15 -12.21
CA LEU A 101 -5.95 -19.29 -13.45
C LEU A 101 -6.36 -18.21 -14.48
N LEU A 102 -7.66 -17.94 -14.63
CA LEU A 102 -8.18 -16.92 -15.54
C LEU A 102 -7.89 -15.49 -15.07
N ALA A 103 -7.73 -15.28 -13.76
CA ALA A 103 -7.34 -13.99 -13.20
C ALA A 103 -5.88 -13.61 -13.53
N ARG A 104 -5.04 -14.57 -13.93
CA ARG A 104 -3.63 -14.34 -14.32
C ARG A 104 -3.50 -13.91 -15.78
N SER A 105 -2.32 -13.37 -16.12
CA SER A 105 -1.94 -13.00 -17.47
C SER A 105 -1.03 -14.08 -18.08
N TRP A 106 -1.54 -14.78 -19.09
CA TRP A 106 -0.79 -15.78 -19.86
C TRP A 106 -1.30 -15.81 -21.30
N PRO A 107 -0.49 -16.24 -22.28
CA PRO A 107 -0.85 -16.22 -23.70
C PRO A 107 -2.02 -17.18 -23.95
N GLY A 108 -3.20 -16.64 -24.29
CA GLY A 108 -4.43 -17.43 -24.51
C GLY A 108 -5.54 -17.24 -23.46
N VAL A 109 -5.29 -16.49 -22.38
CA VAL A 109 -6.31 -16.28 -21.32
C VAL A 109 -7.61 -15.66 -21.84
N ARG A 110 -7.56 -14.86 -22.92
CA ARG A 110 -8.77 -14.27 -23.54
C ARG A 110 -9.69 -15.35 -24.11
N ILE A 111 -9.13 -16.33 -24.82
CA ILE A 111 -9.89 -17.46 -25.39
C ILE A 111 -10.45 -18.32 -24.25
N ALA A 112 -9.63 -18.60 -23.23
CA ALA A 112 -10.06 -19.38 -22.08
C ALA A 112 -11.24 -18.73 -21.33
N ARG A 113 -11.28 -17.39 -21.21
CA ARG A 113 -12.45 -16.67 -20.67
C ARG A 113 -13.70 -16.82 -21.53
N ILE A 114 -13.57 -16.73 -22.86
CA ILE A 114 -14.69 -16.93 -23.78
C ILE A 114 -15.26 -18.34 -23.59
N LEU A 115 -14.39 -19.35 -23.54
CA LEU A 115 -14.79 -20.74 -23.32
C LEU A 115 -15.44 -20.96 -21.94
N ALA A 116 -14.96 -20.26 -20.90
CA ALA A 116 -15.53 -20.36 -19.55
C ALA A 116 -16.94 -19.73 -19.45
N VAL A 117 -17.24 -18.71 -20.26
CA VAL A 117 -18.56 -18.04 -20.30
C VAL A 117 -19.53 -18.72 -21.26
N LEU A 118 -19.03 -19.46 -22.24
CA LEU A 118 -19.83 -20.11 -23.29
C LEU A 118 -21.04 -20.91 -22.76
N PRO A 119 -20.96 -21.70 -21.66
CA PRO A 119 -22.12 -22.42 -21.16
C PRO A 119 -23.26 -21.50 -20.66
N MET A 120 -22.96 -20.24 -20.32
CA MET A 120 -23.97 -19.26 -19.90
C MET A 120 -24.78 -18.70 -21.07
N THR A 121 -24.23 -18.72 -22.27
CA THR A 121 -24.89 -18.19 -23.48
C THR A 121 -25.60 -19.28 -24.28
N MET A 122 -25.27 -20.54 -24.04
CA MET A 122 -25.94 -21.68 -24.66
C MET A 122 -27.36 -21.85 -24.11
N PRO A 123 -28.38 -22.09 -24.98
CA PRO A 123 -29.66 -22.58 -24.52
C PRO A 123 -29.47 -23.86 -23.68
N PRO A 124 -30.11 -24.00 -22.50
CA PRO A 124 -29.85 -25.13 -21.60
C PRO A 124 -30.06 -26.51 -22.24
N VAL A 125 -31.05 -26.63 -23.13
CA VAL A 125 -31.31 -27.88 -23.87
C VAL A 125 -30.13 -28.23 -24.80
N VAL A 126 -29.55 -27.24 -25.48
CA VAL A 126 -28.37 -27.44 -26.34
C VAL A 126 -27.16 -27.88 -25.51
N ALA A 127 -26.97 -27.27 -24.34
CA ALA A 127 -25.95 -27.71 -23.38
C ALA A 127 -26.17 -29.18 -22.95
N GLY A 128 -27.41 -29.57 -22.65
CA GLY A 128 -27.76 -30.96 -22.31
C GLY A 128 -27.52 -31.95 -23.45
N ILE A 129 -27.84 -31.58 -24.70
CA ILE A 129 -27.56 -32.40 -25.89
C ILE A 129 -26.04 -32.55 -26.09
N ALA A 130 -25.27 -31.49 -25.91
CA ALA A 130 -23.80 -31.54 -26.00
C ALA A 130 -23.18 -32.45 -24.92
N LEU A 131 -23.71 -32.41 -23.69
CA LEU A 131 -23.32 -33.32 -22.63
C LEU A 131 -23.72 -34.77 -22.96
N LEU A 132 -24.92 -34.99 -23.50
CA LEU A 132 -25.37 -36.32 -23.92
C LEU A 132 -24.55 -36.89 -25.08
N SER A 133 -24.18 -36.07 -26.07
CA SER A 133 -23.33 -36.52 -27.19
C SER A 133 -21.90 -36.84 -26.75
N THR A 134 -21.43 -36.22 -25.65
CA THR A 134 -20.08 -36.45 -25.12
C THR A 134 -20.04 -37.59 -24.11
N LEU A 135 -20.93 -37.56 -23.11
CA LEU A 135 -20.92 -38.44 -21.93
C LEU A 135 -22.08 -39.45 -21.92
N GLY A 136 -22.93 -39.44 -22.94
CA GLY A 136 -24.00 -40.41 -23.11
C GLY A 136 -23.47 -41.83 -23.31
N ASN A 137 -24.31 -42.84 -23.08
CA ASN A 137 -23.93 -44.26 -23.23
C ASN A 137 -23.43 -44.65 -24.64
N ARG A 138 -23.71 -43.82 -25.66
CA ARG A 138 -23.21 -43.95 -27.04
C ARG A 138 -22.38 -42.73 -27.49
N GLY A 139 -22.00 -41.88 -26.53
CA GLY A 139 -21.24 -40.67 -26.76
C GLY A 139 -19.75 -40.94 -26.87
N LEU A 140 -19.00 -39.91 -27.27
CA LEU A 140 -17.56 -39.95 -27.53
C LEU A 140 -16.74 -40.55 -26.38
N LEU A 141 -17.06 -40.17 -25.13
CA LEU A 141 -16.38 -40.65 -23.92
C LEU A 141 -17.22 -41.66 -23.13
N GLY A 142 -18.55 -41.55 -23.22
CA GLY A 142 -19.46 -42.37 -22.42
C GLY A 142 -19.52 -43.84 -22.84
N ALA A 143 -19.18 -44.18 -24.09
CA ALA A 143 -19.05 -45.57 -24.53
C ALA A 143 -17.96 -46.32 -23.73
N HIS A 144 -16.79 -45.70 -23.59
CA HIS A 144 -15.67 -46.24 -22.82
C HIS A 144 -15.94 -46.30 -21.30
N LEU A 145 -16.62 -45.28 -20.75
CA LEU A 145 -17.02 -45.28 -19.34
C LEU A 145 -18.01 -46.40 -19.00
N LYS A 146 -18.87 -46.76 -19.95
CA LYS A 146 -19.80 -47.88 -19.81
C LYS A 146 -19.07 -49.23 -19.84
N GLU A 147 -18.04 -49.38 -20.67
CA GLU A 147 -17.17 -50.57 -20.68
C GLU A 147 -16.44 -50.75 -19.34
N TRP A 148 -16.12 -49.65 -18.66
CA TRP A 148 -15.57 -49.66 -17.30
C TRP A 148 -16.63 -49.81 -16.19
N GLY A 149 -17.89 -50.07 -16.55
CA GLY A 149 -18.97 -50.36 -15.61
C GLY A 149 -19.57 -49.14 -14.91
N VAL A 150 -19.30 -47.91 -15.36
CA VAL A 150 -19.81 -46.66 -14.75
C VAL A 150 -20.69 -45.89 -15.74
N PRO A 151 -21.95 -46.31 -15.99
CA PRO A 151 -22.86 -45.59 -16.88
C PRO A 151 -23.29 -44.26 -16.23
N ILE A 152 -22.95 -43.14 -16.88
CA ILE A 152 -23.24 -41.79 -16.37
C ILE A 152 -24.62 -41.31 -16.80
N ALA A 153 -25.05 -41.56 -18.04
CA ALA A 153 -26.33 -41.07 -18.55
C ALA A 153 -27.52 -41.68 -17.80
N PHE A 154 -28.60 -40.92 -17.67
CA PHE A 154 -29.82 -41.31 -16.93
C PHE A 154 -29.59 -41.64 -15.44
N SER A 155 -28.52 -41.10 -14.84
CA SER A 155 -28.20 -41.27 -13.42
C SER A 155 -28.21 -39.94 -12.67
N THR A 156 -28.19 -40.00 -11.33
CA THR A 156 -28.02 -38.81 -10.49
C THR A 156 -26.67 -38.11 -10.75
N THR A 157 -25.64 -38.84 -11.17
CA THR A 157 -24.35 -38.26 -11.58
C THR A 157 -24.48 -37.39 -12.83
N ALA A 158 -25.32 -37.79 -13.80
CA ALA A 158 -25.61 -36.95 -14.97
C ALA A 158 -26.29 -35.63 -14.58
N VAL A 159 -27.18 -35.66 -13.59
CA VAL A 159 -27.81 -34.43 -13.03
C VAL A 159 -26.73 -33.50 -12.47
N VAL A 160 -25.81 -34.03 -11.66
CA VAL A 160 -24.72 -33.24 -11.06
C VAL A 160 -23.80 -32.65 -12.13
N ILE A 161 -23.40 -33.42 -13.15
CA ILE A 161 -22.55 -32.93 -14.23
C ILE A 161 -23.24 -31.83 -15.03
N ALA A 162 -24.52 -31.99 -15.37
CA ALA A 162 -25.30 -30.97 -16.08
C ALA A 162 -25.39 -29.68 -15.26
N GLN A 163 -25.69 -29.79 -13.96
CA GLN A 163 -25.73 -28.63 -13.06
C GLN A 163 -24.38 -27.94 -12.95
N VAL A 164 -23.27 -28.68 -12.81
CA VAL A 164 -21.91 -28.12 -12.74
C VAL A 164 -21.57 -27.36 -14.03
N PHE A 165 -21.83 -27.95 -15.20
CA PHE A 165 -21.53 -27.34 -16.49
C PHE A 165 -22.20 -25.97 -16.65
N VAL A 166 -23.46 -25.85 -16.22
CA VAL A 166 -24.24 -24.62 -16.36
C VAL A 166 -24.00 -23.63 -15.21
N SER A 167 -23.67 -24.11 -14.01
CA SER A 167 -23.58 -23.29 -12.79
C SER A 167 -22.18 -22.80 -12.46
N MET A 168 -21.14 -23.58 -12.78
CA MET A 168 -19.74 -23.21 -12.51
C MET A 168 -19.35 -21.85 -13.10
N PRO A 169 -19.75 -21.47 -14.33
CA PRO A 169 -19.40 -20.17 -14.91
C PRO A 169 -19.81 -18.97 -14.05
N PHE A 170 -20.94 -19.04 -13.34
CA PHE A 170 -21.40 -17.95 -12.47
C PHE A 170 -20.44 -17.71 -11.30
N LEU A 171 -19.91 -18.79 -10.71
CA LEU A 171 -18.86 -18.69 -9.68
C LEU A 171 -17.57 -18.15 -10.29
N VAL A 172 -17.15 -18.70 -11.44
CA VAL A 172 -15.87 -18.37 -12.09
C VAL A 172 -15.83 -16.90 -12.47
N VAL A 173 -16.84 -16.39 -13.18
CA VAL A 173 -16.90 -14.99 -13.61
C VAL A 173 -16.94 -14.03 -12.42
N THR A 174 -17.74 -14.34 -11.40
CA THR A 174 -17.85 -13.50 -10.20
C THR A 174 -16.53 -13.40 -9.44
N LEU A 175 -15.87 -14.54 -9.24
CA LEU A 175 -14.60 -14.60 -8.52
C LEU A 175 -13.45 -14.01 -9.35
N GLU A 176 -13.37 -14.32 -10.64
CA GLU A 176 -12.35 -13.79 -11.55
C GLU A 176 -12.43 -12.25 -11.64
N ALA A 177 -13.64 -11.69 -11.80
CA ALA A 177 -13.84 -10.24 -11.86
C ALA A 177 -13.37 -9.55 -10.56
N ALA A 178 -13.62 -10.15 -9.40
CA ALA A 178 -13.14 -9.66 -8.11
C ALA A 178 -11.62 -9.79 -7.96
N LEU A 179 -11.03 -10.90 -8.44
CA LEU A 179 -9.58 -11.11 -8.39
C LEU A 179 -8.82 -10.18 -9.34
N ARG A 180 -9.42 -9.81 -10.49
CA ARG A 180 -8.81 -8.89 -11.47
C ARG A 180 -8.89 -7.42 -11.07
N SER A 181 -9.99 -7.01 -10.42
CA SER A 181 -10.18 -5.61 -9.98
C SER A 181 -9.45 -5.28 -8.69
N ARG A 182 -8.96 -6.30 -7.98
CA ARG A 182 -8.29 -6.14 -6.71
C ARG A 182 -6.83 -5.69 -6.85
N ASP A 183 -6.43 -4.84 -5.92
CA ASP A 183 -5.05 -4.46 -5.70
C ASP A 183 -4.17 -5.63 -5.21
N LYS A 184 -3.03 -5.84 -5.90
CA LYS A 184 -2.07 -6.92 -5.64
C LYS A 184 -1.02 -6.56 -4.58
N ARG A 185 -1.02 -5.33 -4.04
CA ARG A 185 -0.05 -4.87 -3.03
C ARG A 185 0.12 -5.84 -1.87
N ALA A 186 -0.99 -6.33 -1.29
CA ALA A 186 -0.93 -7.30 -0.19
C ALA A 186 -0.20 -8.61 -0.58
N GLU A 187 -0.35 -9.08 -1.82
CA GLU A 187 0.39 -10.27 -2.27
C GLU A 187 1.87 -9.98 -2.49
N VAL A 188 2.19 -8.79 -3.01
CA VAL A 188 3.57 -8.33 -3.18
C VAL A 188 4.27 -8.22 -1.83
N THR A 189 3.65 -7.58 -0.83
CA THR A 189 4.16 -7.52 0.55
C THR A 189 4.33 -8.90 1.15
N ALA A 190 3.38 -9.82 0.94
CA ALA A 190 3.52 -11.17 1.46
C ALA A 190 4.72 -11.91 0.85
N ARG A 191 4.97 -11.75 -0.46
CA ARG A 191 6.12 -12.34 -1.16
C ARG A 191 7.45 -11.72 -0.73
N SER A 192 7.49 -10.40 -0.47
CA SER A 192 8.68 -9.74 0.05
C SER A 192 9.04 -10.18 1.47
N LEU A 193 8.05 -10.65 2.25
CA LEU A 193 8.28 -11.26 3.57
C LEU A 193 8.69 -12.74 3.52
N GLY A 194 8.71 -13.37 2.33
CA GLY A 194 9.10 -14.77 2.16
C GLY A 194 7.94 -15.76 2.12
N ALA A 195 6.69 -15.29 2.00
CA ALA A 195 5.55 -16.19 1.90
C ALA A 195 5.59 -17.03 0.61
N GLY A 196 5.52 -18.35 0.76
CA GLY A 196 5.39 -19.28 -0.38
C GLY A 196 4.02 -19.16 -1.08
N PRO A 197 3.88 -19.70 -2.31
CA PRO A 197 2.67 -19.56 -3.12
C PRO A 197 1.38 -20.00 -2.40
N TRP A 198 1.46 -21.12 -1.68
CA TRP A 198 0.33 -21.65 -0.91
C TRP A 198 -0.08 -20.73 0.25
N ARG A 199 0.90 -20.14 0.96
CA ARG A 199 0.62 -19.22 2.06
C ARG A 199 0.01 -17.92 1.56
N VAL A 200 0.50 -17.38 0.44
CA VAL A 200 -0.11 -16.21 -0.21
C VAL A 200 -1.55 -16.54 -0.59
N LEU A 201 -1.79 -17.67 -1.25
CA LEU A 201 -3.14 -18.07 -1.67
C LEU A 201 -4.09 -18.21 -0.47
N ALA A 202 -3.72 -19.03 0.52
CA ALA A 202 -4.60 -19.39 1.63
C ALA A 202 -4.78 -18.28 2.66
N GLN A 203 -3.75 -17.46 2.92
CA GLN A 203 -3.80 -16.45 4.00
C GLN A 203 -3.97 -15.02 3.50
N VAL A 204 -3.76 -14.74 2.21
CA VAL A 204 -3.86 -13.38 1.65
C VAL A 204 -4.87 -13.30 0.51
N THR A 205 -4.77 -14.15 -0.51
CA THR A 205 -5.63 -14.05 -1.69
C THR A 205 -7.07 -14.48 -1.39
N LEU A 206 -7.28 -15.71 -0.90
CA LEU A 206 -8.62 -16.26 -0.64
C LEU A 206 -9.42 -15.50 0.44
N PRO A 207 -8.85 -15.12 1.60
CA PRO A 207 -9.61 -14.40 2.63
C PRO A 207 -10.14 -13.06 2.11
N LEU A 208 -9.31 -12.31 1.39
CA LEU A 208 -9.70 -11.05 0.79
C LEU A 208 -10.63 -11.23 -0.44
N ALA A 209 -10.68 -12.42 -1.05
CA ALA A 209 -11.64 -12.77 -2.10
C ALA A 209 -12.92 -13.45 -1.56
N THR A 210 -13.02 -13.66 -0.24
CA THR A 210 -14.12 -14.42 0.39
C THR A 210 -15.50 -13.83 0.10
N PRO A 211 -15.73 -12.50 0.12
CA PRO A 211 -17.04 -11.95 -0.25
C PRO A 211 -17.45 -12.29 -1.69
N ALA A 212 -16.50 -12.30 -2.62
CA ALA A 212 -16.75 -12.66 -4.02
C ALA A 212 -16.97 -14.17 -4.18
N LEU A 213 -16.19 -15.00 -3.47
CA LEU A 213 -16.38 -16.44 -3.42
C LEU A 213 -17.76 -16.80 -2.88
N ALA A 214 -18.21 -16.19 -1.79
CA ALA A 214 -19.52 -16.41 -1.20
C ALA A 214 -20.64 -16.05 -2.18
N ARG A 215 -20.58 -14.86 -2.81
CA ARG A 215 -21.55 -14.43 -3.83
C ARG A 215 -21.56 -15.36 -5.05
N GLY A 216 -20.39 -15.70 -5.58
CA GLY A 216 -20.27 -16.59 -6.73
C GLY A 216 -20.79 -18.00 -6.42
N THR A 217 -20.54 -18.51 -5.22
CA THR A 217 -21.08 -19.80 -4.76
C THR A 217 -22.60 -19.76 -4.63
N ALA A 218 -23.15 -18.66 -4.11
CA ALA A 218 -24.60 -18.46 -4.03
C ALA A 218 -25.27 -18.44 -5.41
N LEU A 219 -24.67 -17.73 -6.37
CA LEU A 219 -25.15 -17.66 -7.73
C LEU A 219 -25.10 -19.04 -8.41
N ALA A 220 -24.01 -19.79 -8.22
CA ALA A 220 -23.89 -21.15 -8.75
C ALA A 220 -24.93 -22.11 -8.12
N LEU A 221 -25.15 -22.02 -6.80
CA LEU A 221 -26.15 -22.83 -6.10
C LEU A 221 -27.58 -22.46 -6.56
N GLY A 222 -27.90 -21.17 -6.64
CA GLY A 222 -29.18 -20.69 -7.16
C GLY A 222 -29.42 -21.11 -8.61
N ARG A 223 -28.37 -21.07 -9.45
CA ARG A 223 -28.45 -21.56 -10.83
C ARG A 223 -28.66 -23.07 -10.90
N SER A 224 -28.03 -23.86 -10.02
CA SER A 224 -28.21 -25.31 -9.94
C SER A 224 -29.63 -25.69 -9.52
N LEU A 225 -30.23 -24.92 -8.59
CA LEU A 225 -31.59 -25.13 -8.11
C LEU A 225 -32.65 -24.89 -9.19
N GLY A 226 -32.41 -23.94 -10.10
CA GLY A 226 -33.31 -23.66 -11.22
C GLY A 226 -33.04 -24.47 -12.49
N GLU A 227 -32.03 -25.35 -12.50
CA GLU A 227 -31.61 -26.05 -13.71
C GLU A 227 -32.53 -27.22 -14.05
N PHE A 228 -33.24 -27.11 -15.17
CA PHE A 228 -34.10 -28.16 -15.71
C PHE A 228 -33.77 -28.58 -17.14
N GLY A 229 -33.30 -27.67 -17.99
CA GLY A 229 -33.20 -27.89 -19.44
C GLY A 229 -32.03 -28.79 -19.86
N ALA A 230 -30.84 -28.58 -19.29
CA ALA A 230 -29.71 -29.46 -19.49
C ALA A 230 -29.94 -30.82 -18.82
N THR A 231 -30.56 -30.80 -17.63
CA THR A 231 -30.87 -31.99 -16.83
C THR A 231 -31.84 -32.93 -17.55
N ILE A 232 -32.97 -32.41 -18.08
CA ILE A 232 -33.95 -33.26 -18.77
C ILE A 232 -33.37 -33.88 -20.05
N ALA A 233 -32.57 -33.12 -20.80
CA ALA A 233 -31.96 -33.59 -22.04
C ALA A 233 -30.86 -34.65 -21.80
N PHE A 234 -30.07 -34.54 -20.72
CA PHE A 234 -28.96 -35.46 -20.46
C PHE A 234 -29.30 -36.60 -19.48
N ALA A 235 -30.02 -36.31 -18.40
CA ALA A 235 -30.33 -37.25 -17.32
C ALA A 235 -31.76 -37.82 -17.40
N GLY A 236 -32.65 -37.27 -18.24
CA GLY A 236 -34.04 -37.70 -18.33
C GLY A 236 -34.86 -37.36 -17.09
N SER A 237 -36.00 -38.04 -16.90
CA SER A 237 -37.06 -37.65 -15.94
C SER A 237 -37.53 -38.78 -15.00
N LYS A 238 -36.61 -39.67 -14.60
CA LYS A 238 -36.92 -40.83 -13.75
C LYS A 238 -37.14 -40.40 -12.29
N GLU A 239 -38.29 -40.76 -11.74
CA GLU A 239 -38.64 -40.45 -10.36
C GLU A 239 -37.66 -41.08 -9.36
N GLY A 240 -37.31 -40.34 -8.31
CA GLY A 240 -36.33 -40.75 -7.29
C GLY A 240 -34.86 -40.80 -7.75
N VAL A 241 -34.57 -40.70 -9.05
CA VAL A 241 -33.19 -40.82 -9.60
C VAL A 241 -32.73 -39.56 -10.31
N THR A 242 -33.55 -39.02 -11.24
CA THR A 242 -33.18 -37.86 -12.07
C THR A 242 -34.24 -36.75 -12.12
N ARG A 243 -35.47 -37.01 -11.62
CA ARG A 243 -36.53 -35.99 -11.54
C ARG A 243 -36.29 -35.01 -10.39
N THR A 244 -35.60 -33.90 -10.68
CA THR A 244 -35.41 -32.78 -9.76
C THR A 244 -36.69 -31.95 -9.63
N MET A 245 -36.73 -31.06 -8.65
CA MET A 245 -37.86 -30.22 -8.30
C MET A 245 -38.31 -29.29 -9.43
N PRO A 246 -37.41 -28.60 -10.18
CA PRO A 246 -37.83 -27.86 -11.38
C PRO A 246 -38.53 -28.72 -12.43
N LEU A 247 -38.03 -29.95 -12.64
CA LEU A 247 -38.62 -30.88 -13.59
C LEU A 247 -39.95 -31.43 -13.09
N ALA A 248 -40.07 -31.67 -11.78
CA ALA A 248 -41.34 -32.03 -11.14
C ALA A 248 -42.38 -30.91 -11.28
N ILE A 249 -42.01 -29.64 -11.04
CA ILE A 249 -42.88 -28.48 -11.24
C ILE A 249 -43.40 -28.43 -12.69
N TYR A 250 -42.51 -28.62 -13.68
CA TYR A 250 -42.89 -28.61 -15.09
C TYR A 250 -43.88 -29.73 -15.44
N LEU A 251 -43.59 -30.96 -15.02
CA LEU A 251 -44.45 -32.12 -15.31
C LEU A 251 -45.78 -32.07 -14.54
N GLU A 252 -45.77 -31.55 -13.32
CA GLU A 252 -46.98 -31.45 -12.50
C GLU A 252 -47.86 -30.29 -12.95
N ARG A 253 -47.31 -29.23 -13.56
CA ARG A 253 -48.11 -28.16 -14.16
C ARG A 253 -49.13 -28.69 -15.18
N GLU A 254 -48.80 -29.77 -15.89
CA GLU A 254 -49.71 -30.41 -16.86
C GLU A 254 -50.78 -31.27 -16.19
N LYS A 255 -50.59 -31.69 -14.94
CA LYS A 255 -51.46 -32.64 -14.22
C LYS A 255 -52.26 -31.99 -13.09
N ASP A 256 -51.57 -31.28 -12.19
CA ASP A 256 -52.11 -30.62 -11.03
C ASP A 256 -51.39 -29.27 -10.80
N THR A 257 -52.11 -28.20 -11.14
CA THR A 257 -51.62 -26.84 -10.99
C THR A 257 -51.42 -26.46 -9.51
N ALA A 258 -52.19 -27.02 -8.58
CA ALA A 258 -52.07 -26.69 -7.15
C ALA A 258 -50.76 -27.23 -6.57
N THR A 259 -50.43 -28.49 -6.85
CA THR A 259 -49.15 -29.11 -6.45
C THR A 259 -47.95 -28.41 -7.13
N SER A 260 -48.06 -28.06 -8.42
CA SER A 260 -47.03 -27.29 -9.12
C SER A 260 -46.76 -25.92 -8.49
N LEU A 261 -47.80 -25.18 -8.09
CA LEU A 261 -47.66 -23.87 -7.44
C LEU A 261 -47.03 -24.00 -6.03
N ALA A 262 -47.41 -25.04 -5.27
CA ALA A 262 -46.82 -25.32 -3.96
C ALA A 262 -45.32 -25.62 -4.06
N LEU A 263 -44.91 -26.47 -5.01
CA LEU A 263 -43.49 -26.76 -5.27
C LEU A 263 -42.74 -25.52 -5.75
N ALA A 264 -43.32 -24.72 -6.65
CA ALA A 264 -42.70 -23.47 -7.10
C ALA A 264 -42.48 -22.47 -5.96
N ALA A 265 -43.45 -22.34 -5.04
CA ALA A 265 -43.34 -21.50 -3.86
C ALA A 265 -42.18 -21.94 -2.93
N VAL A 266 -42.01 -23.24 -2.71
CA VAL A 266 -40.90 -23.78 -1.91
C VAL A 266 -39.55 -23.50 -2.58
N LEU A 267 -39.44 -23.71 -3.90
CA LEU A 267 -38.19 -23.47 -4.63
C LEU A 267 -37.80 -21.98 -4.58
N ILE A 268 -38.78 -21.09 -4.74
CA ILE A 268 -38.58 -19.64 -4.63
C ILE A 268 -38.18 -19.26 -3.20
N GLY A 269 -38.86 -19.78 -2.18
CA GLY A 269 -38.49 -19.56 -0.78
C GLY A 269 -37.06 -20.01 -0.47
N LEU A 270 -36.67 -21.19 -0.95
CA LEU A 270 -35.30 -21.70 -0.82
C LEU A 270 -34.28 -20.80 -1.53
N SER A 271 -34.58 -20.34 -2.75
CA SER A 271 -33.73 -19.40 -3.49
C SER A 271 -33.58 -18.07 -2.74
N PHE A 272 -34.65 -17.53 -2.15
CA PHE A 272 -34.60 -16.32 -1.32
C PHE A 272 -33.73 -16.50 -0.08
N ILE A 273 -33.83 -17.64 0.61
CA ILE A 273 -33.00 -17.96 1.78
C ILE A 273 -31.53 -18.00 1.38
N ILE A 274 -31.19 -18.67 0.28
CA ILE A 274 -29.81 -18.82 -0.19
C ILE A 274 -29.20 -17.49 -0.61
N VAL A 275 -29.90 -16.71 -1.45
CA VAL A 275 -29.43 -15.40 -1.89
C VAL A 275 -29.37 -14.42 -0.72
N GLY A 276 -30.39 -14.41 0.15
CA GLY A 276 -30.46 -13.59 1.34
C GLY A 276 -29.30 -13.85 2.31
N ALA A 277 -28.98 -15.12 2.57
CA ALA A 277 -27.87 -15.51 3.44
C ALA A 277 -26.51 -14.97 2.97
N THR A 278 -26.34 -14.70 1.67
CA THR A 278 -25.05 -14.21 1.12
C THR A 278 -24.89 -12.70 1.11
N ASN A 279 -25.99 -11.96 1.34
CA ASN A 279 -25.96 -10.51 1.50
C ASN A 279 -25.85 -10.06 2.97
N ILE A 280 -25.87 -11.00 3.92
CA ILE A 280 -25.72 -10.72 5.35
C ILE A 280 -24.22 -10.59 5.70
N ASP A 281 -23.90 -9.54 6.46
CA ASP A 281 -22.56 -9.36 7.03
C ASP A 281 -22.38 -10.27 8.27
N TRP A 282 -21.98 -11.52 8.01
CA TRP A 282 -21.79 -12.55 9.03
C TRP A 282 -20.80 -12.14 10.13
N GLY A 283 -19.85 -11.23 9.86
CA GLY A 283 -18.93 -10.70 10.87
C GLY A 283 -19.64 -9.88 11.94
N ARG A 284 -20.62 -9.07 11.54
CA ARG A 284 -21.48 -8.31 12.47
C ARG A 284 -22.45 -9.22 13.23
N VAL A 285 -22.98 -10.24 12.57
CA VAL A 285 -23.92 -11.21 13.19
C VAL A 285 -23.20 -12.09 14.22
N ALA A 286 -22.03 -12.64 13.88
CA ALA A 286 -21.22 -13.45 14.79
C ALA A 286 -20.77 -12.65 16.04
N SER A 287 -20.43 -11.37 15.87
CA SER A 287 -20.09 -10.49 17.00
C SER A 287 -21.25 -10.17 17.95
N ARG A 288 -22.50 -10.39 17.51
CA ARG A 288 -23.71 -10.22 18.33
C ARG A 288 -24.19 -11.52 18.98
N LEU A 289 -23.89 -12.67 18.36
CA LEU A 289 -24.33 -13.99 18.82
C LEU A 289 -23.33 -14.69 19.74
N LEU A 290 -22.03 -14.35 19.68
CA LEU A 290 -21.02 -14.87 20.60
C LEU A 290 -20.78 -13.86 21.72
N PRO A 291 -21.25 -14.08 22.95
CA PRO A 291 -20.77 -13.34 24.11
C PRO A 291 -19.28 -13.67 24.24
N ARG A 292 -18.41 -12.64 24.19
CA ARG A 292 -17.02 -12.79 24.64
C ARG A 292 -17.07 -13.27 26.09
N ARG A 293 -16.85 -14.57 26.32
CA ARG A 293 -16.55 -15.10 27.66
C ARG A 293 -15.28 -14.40 28.14
N GLY A 294 -15.41 -13.70 29.25
CA GLY A 294 -14.37 -12.87 29.84
C GLY A 294 -13.13 -13.65 30.20
N LEU A 295 -11.98 -13.08 29.86
CA LEU A 295 -10.78 -13.19 30.68
C LEU A 295 -10.72 -11.88 31.44
N GLN A 296 -11.35 -11.87 32.61
CA GLN A 296 -11.30 -10.79 33.57
C GLN A 296 -11.07 -11.42 34.95
N GLU A 297 -9.79 -11.47 35.30
CA GLU A 297 -9.17 -11.79 36.60
C GLU A 297 -7.68 -11.61 36.29
N HIS A 298 -6.88 -10.69 36.83
CA HIS A 298 -6.91 -9.92 38.06
C HIS A 298 -6.35 -8.51 37.77
N GLN A 299 -7.09 -7.48 38.13
CA GLN A 299 -6.53 -6.17 38.44
C GLN A 299 -7.54 -5.47 39.34
N ASP A 300 -7.33 -5.57 40.66
CA ASP A 300 -7.32 -4.44 41.58
C ASP A 300 -6.93 -4.90 43.00
N HIS A 301 -6.28 -3.98 43.72
CA HIS A 301 -5.72 -4.04 45.09
C HIS A 301 -4.34 -4.68 45.29
N ASP A 302 -3.27 -3.88 45.30
CA ASP A 302 -2.86 -3.12 46.49
C ASP A 302 -1.63 -2.20 46.28
N ALA A 303 -1.65 -1.08 47.04
CA ALA A 303 -0.54 -0.28 47.60
C ALA A 303 0.55 0.29 46.66
N ALA A 304 0.63 1.60 46.44
CA ALA A 304 1.25 2.62 47.31
C ALA A 304 2.80 2.54 47.38
N ALA A 305 3.43 3.71 47.13
CA ALA A 305 4.87 4.01 47.18
C ALA A 305 5.68 3.42 45.99
N SER A 306 6.57 4.12 45.28
CA SER A 306 7.47 5.21 45.66
C SER A 306 7.98 5.90 44.39
N GLU A 307 8.15 7.22 44.44
CA GLU A 307 9.05 7.94 43.52
C GLU A 307 10.48 7.40 43.64
N PRO A 308 11.29 7.46 42.57
CA PRO A 308 12.73 7.65 42.73
C PRO A 308 13.08 9.11 42.39
N ARG A 309 13.48 9.81 43.44
CA ARG A 309 14.30 11.02 43.40
C ARG A 309 15.61 10.78 42.66
N GLY A 310 16.13 11.87 42.11
CA GLY A 310 17.30 11.90 41.26
C GLY A 310 18.59 11.40 41.89
N ALA A 311 19.51 11.06 41.00
CA ALA A 311 20.92 10.93 41.28
C ALA A 311 21.66 11.87 40.32
N GLN A 312 22.25 12.91 40.90
CA GLN A 312 23.29 13.71 40.28
C GLN A 312 24.50 12.80 39.98
N VAL A 313 25.04 12.86 38.77
CA VAL A 313 26.43 12.48 38.51
C VAL A 313 27.07 13.55 37.64
N SER A 314 27.92 14.33 38.31
CA SER A 314 29.12 15.05 37.90
C SER A 314 29.48 15.16 36.41
N THR A 315 29.62 16.42 35.99
CA THR A 315 30.50 16.94 34.96
C THR A 315 31.98 16.61 35.23
N GLN A 316 32.66 16.00 34.27
CA GLN A 316 34.10 16.15 34.05
C GLN A 316 34.38 16.17 32.54
N GLY A 317 35.17 17.16 32.12
CA GLY A 317 35.59 17.39 30.75
C GLY A 317 36.86 16.63 30.35
N GLY A 318 37.20 16.78 29.07
CA GLY A 318 38.32 16.13 28.36
C GLY A 318 37.71 15.34 27.20
N GLY A 319 37.79 15.78 25.95
CA GLY A 319 38.99 16.11 25.20
C GLY A 319 38.88 15.28 23.91
N GLU A 320 39.16 15.88 22.76
CA GLU A 320 39.05 15.29 21.43
C GLU A 320 39.54 13.84 21.33
N ARG A 321 38.77 13.03 20.61
CA ARG A 321 39.26 12.11 19.57
C ARG A 321 38.06 11.59 18.78
N ILE A 322 37.96 12.07 17.54
CA ILE A 322 37.23 11.39 16.47
C ILE A 322 37.96 10.05 16.27
N SER A 323 37.33 8.96 16.69
CA SER A 323 37.85 7.62 16.44
C SER A 323 37.21 7.11 15.16
N GLU A 324 37.95 7.22 14.06
CA GLU A 324 37.76 6.37 12.89
C GLU A 324 38.12 4.93 13.27
N SER A 325 37.12 4.06 13.26
CA SER A 325 37.32 2.62 13.12
C SER A 325 36.03 1.98 12.59
N PRO A 326 36.08 1.07 11.60
CA PRO A 326 34.90 0.46 10.99
C PRO A 326 34.05 -0.28 12.03
N ARG A 327 32.72 -0.18 11.94
CA ARG A 327 31.77 -0.98 12.76
C ARG A 327 31.78 -2.45 12.32
N ASP A 328 32.89 -3.15 12.49
CA ASP A 328 33.15 -4.48 11.92
C ASP A 328 32.49 -5.66 12.67
N GLY A 329 31.42 -5.40 13.43
CA GLY A 329 30.68 -6.40 14.20
C GLY A 329 29.16 -6.41 13.95
N GLY A 330 28.68 -5.55 13.05
CA GLY A 330 27.27 -5.41 12.73
C GLY A 330 26.70 -6.58 11.93
N ARG A 331 25.38 -6.78 11.99
CA ARG A 331 24.71 -7.76 11.12
C ARG A 331 24.58 -7.26 9.69
N GLY A 332 24.74 -5.95 9.43
CA GLY A 332 24.59 -5.34 8.12
C GLY A 332 25.53 -5.91 7.06
N GLN A 333 25.11 -5.81 5.81
CA GLN A 333 25.92 -6.21 4.65
C GLN A 333 25.97 -5.07 3.64
N ASN A 334 27.09 -4.95 2.94
CA ASN A 334 27.24 -3.98 1.86
C ASN A 334 26.35 -4.35 0.67
N LEU A 335 25.85 -3.34 -0.02
CA LEU A 335 25.01 -3.50 -1.21
C LEU A 335 25.72 -2.86 -2.41
N LYS A 336 25.76 -3.59 -3.53
CA LYS A 336 26.17 -3.05 -4.84
C LYS A 336 25.01 -3.23 -5.81
N VAL A 337 24.62 -2.16 -6.48
CA VAL A 337 23.48 -2.13 -7.40
C VAL A 337 23.90 -1.41 -8.66
N ALA A 338 23.96 -2.15 -9.77
CA ALA A 338 24.16 -1.60 -11.09
C ALA A 338 23.06 -2.17 -12.00
N PHE A 339 22.26 -1.35 -12.67
CA PHE A 339 21.26 -1.82 -13.62
C PHE A 339 20.81 -0.74 -14.60
N GLU A 340 20.25 -1.18 -15.72
CA GLU A 340 19.57 -0.34 -16.69
C GLU A 340 18.14 -0.86 -16.88
N LEU A 341 17.14 0.00 -16.71
CA LEU A 341 15.75 -0.34 -16.91
C LEU A 341 15.15 0.58 -18.00
N PRO A 342 15.31 0.24 -19.30
CA PRO A 342 14.93 1.11 -20.41
C PRO A 342 13.45 1.50 -20.39
N GLN A 343 12.59 0.59 -19.93
CA GLN A 343 11.14 0.82 -19.81
C GLN A 343 10.78 1.98 -18.88
N ARG A 344 11.70 2.36 -17.97
CA ARG A 344 11.53 3.46 -17.01
C ARG A 344 12.57 4.58 -17.17
N ASP A 345 13.46 4.49 -18.16
CA ASP A 345 14.62 5.39 -18.34
C ASP A 345 15.44 5.56 -17.04
N VAL A 346 15.79 4.45 -16.40
CA VAL A 346 16.60 4.44 -15.15
C VAL A 346 17.89 3.68 -15.40
N VAL A 347 19.03 4.34 -15.15
CA VAL A 347 20.38 3.76 -15.19
C VAL A 347 21.10 4.18 -13.92
N VAL A 348 21.35 3.22 -13.04
CA VAL A 348 21.87 3.48 -11.70
C VAL A 348 23.03 2.54 -11.42
N ASP A 349 24.12 3.11 -10.94
CA ASP A 349 25.25 2.43 -10.32
C ASP A 349 25.48 3.08 -8.95
N LEU A 350 25.32 2.30 -7.88
CA LEU A 350 25.56 2.76 -6.51
C LEU A 350 26.06 1.63 -5.60
N GLU A 351 26.83 2.03 -4.60
CA GLU A 351 27.29 1.17 -3.52
C GLU A 351 26.84 1.74 -2.17
N VAL A 352 26.49 0.85 -1.24
CA VAL A 352 26.15 1.17 0.15
C VAL A 352 27.06 0.33 1.04
N GLU A 353 27.78 1.01 1.93
CA GLU A 353 28.69 0.35 2.86
C GLU A 353 27.95 -0.45 3.93
N ALA A 354 28.59 -1.51 4.45
CA ALA A 354 27.99 -2.36 5.46
C ALA A 354 27.81 -1.60 6.79
N GLY A 355 26.60 -1.61 7.35
CA GLY A 355 26.30 -0.93 8.62
C GLY A 355 26.20 0.60 8.53
N TYR A 356 26.28 1.15 7.32
CA TYR A 356 26.07 2.57 7.03
C TYR A 356 24.65 2.78 6.51
N THR A 357 24.20 4.03 6.64
CA THR A 357 22.98 4.54 6.03
C THR A 357 23.32 5.40 4.84
N THR A 358 22.85 4.98 3.67
CA THR A 358 22.89 5.81 2.46
C THR A 358 21.49 6.33 2.19
N ALA A 359 21.36 7.64 2.07
CA ALA A 359 20.11 8.27 1.66
C ALA A 359 20.05 8.47 0.15
N ILE A 360 18.91 8.17 -0.46
CA ILE A 360 18.60 8.51 -1.85
C ILE A 360 17.64 9.70 -1.85
N VAL A 361 18.06 10.79 -2.49
CA VAL A 361 17.26 12.01 -2.63
C VAL A 361 17.09 12.37 -4.09
N GLY A 362 16.11 13.23 -4.40
CA GLY A 362 15.91 13.72 -5.76
C GLY A 362 14.46 14.05 -6.08
N PRO A 363 14.19 14.66 -7.25
CA PRO A 363 12.84 15.04 -7.66
C PRO A 363 11.86 13.87 -7.74
N ASN A 364 10.56 14.18 -7.74
CA ASN A 364 9.53 13.17 -8.01
C ASN A 364 9.73 12.59 -9.41
N GLY A 365 9.65 11.27 -9.54
CA GLY A 365 9.88 10.58 -10.81
C GLY A 365 11.36 10.33 -11.16
N SER A 366 12.32 10.69 -10.29
CA SER A 366 13.76 10.49 -10.58
C SER A 366 14.25 9.03 -10.53
N GLY A 367 13.40 8.06 -10.16
CA GLY A 367 13.74 6.64 -10.13
C GLY A 367 13.99 6.03 -8.73
N LYS A 368 13.89 6.81 -7.64
CA LYS A 368 14.14 6.37 -6.25
C LYS A 368 13.39 5.08 -5.86
N SER A 369 12.07 5.06 -6.01
CA SER A 369 11.25 3.87 -5.72
C SER A 369 11.52 2.69 -6.67
N THR A 370 12.01 2.95 -7.89
CA THR A 370 12.45 1.90 -8.82
C THR A 370 13.70 1.22 -8.28
N VAL A 371 14.70 1.98 -7.81
CA VAL A 371 15.90 1.43 -7.15
C VAL A 371 15.51 0.57 -5.95
N CYS A 372 14.64 1.07 -5.06
CA CYS A 372 14.14 0.30 -3.91
C CYS A 372 13.48 -1.02 -4.32
N SER A 373 12.71 -0.99 -5.42
CA SER A 373 12.00 -2.18 -5.93
C SER A 373 12.95 -3.21 -6.54
N VAL A 374 14.00 -2.77 -7.24
CA VAL A 374 15.05 -3.64 -7.80
C VAL A 374 15.86 -4.30 -6.68
N VAL A 375 16.30 -3.51 -5.70
CA VAL A 375 17.02 -4.02 -4.51
C VAL A 375 16.19 -5.07 -3.77
N ALA A 376 14.90 -4.78 -3.56
CA ALA A 376 13.98 -5.70 -2.90
C ALA A 376 13.57 -6.92 -3.75
N GLY A 377 13.92 -6.99 -5.04
CA GLY A 377 13.55 -8.10 -5.93
C GLY A 377 12.09 -8.13 -6.32
N LEU A 378 11.47 -6.95 -6.42
CA LEU A 378 10.13 -6.73 -6.98
C LEU A 378 10.19 -6.35 -8.46
N LEU A 379 11.33 -5.83 -8.90
CA LEU A 379 11.70 -5.60 -10.30
C LEU A 379 13.04 -6.27 -10.56
N ASP A 380 13.24 -6.69 -11.80
CA ASP A 380 14.48 -7.33 -12.24
C ASP A 380 15.55 -6.25 -12.51
N ALA A 381 16.81 -6.59 -12.26
CA ALA A 381 17.95 -5.76 -12.65
C ALA A 381 18.34 -6.04 -14.11
N GLU A 382 17.61 -5.45 -15.06
CA GLU A 382 17.93 -5.56 -16.49
C GLU A 382 19.36 -5.03 -16.77
N ASN A 383 20.13 -5.75 -17.60
CA ASN A 383 21.52 -5.43 -17.98
C ASN A 383 22.48 -5.10 -16.82
N GLY A 384 22.25 -5.69 -15.65
CA GLY A 384 23.05 -5.37 -14.46
C GLY A 384 23.04 -6.47 -13.41
N GLN A 385 23.35 -6.08 -12.18
CA GLN A 385 23.32 -6.97 -11.03
C GLN A 385 23.04 -6.26 -9.70
N VAL A 386 22.47 -7.02 -8.77
CA VAL A 386 22.31 -6.63 -7.36
C VAL A 386 23.10 -7.62 -6.52
N VAL A 387 24.04 -7.13 -5.71
CA VAL A 387 24.90 -7.94 -4.83
C VAL A 387 24.76 -7.46 -3.40
N LEU A 388 24.54 -8.38 -2.46
CA LEU A 388 24.47 -8.09 -1.02
C LEU A 388 25.44 -8.99 -0.26
N GLY A 389 26.42 -8.41 0.43
CA GLY A 389 27.40 -9.18 1.21
C GLY A 389 28.16 -10.20 0.36
N GLY A 390 28.48 -9.86 -0.89
CA GLY A 390 29.10 -10.75 -1.88
C GLY A 390 28.16 -11.78 -2.53
N ARG A 391 26.91 -11.89 -2.08
CA ARG A 391 25.90 -12.78 -2.69
C ARG A 391 25.16 -12.06 -3.81
N VAL A 392 25.27 -12.57 -5.04
CA VAL A 392 24.47 -12.09 -6.19
C VAL A 392 22.99 -12.43 -5.94
N LEU A 393 22.16 -11.39 -5.87
CA LEU A 393 20.71 -11.48 -5.67
C LEU A 393 19.94 -11.39 -7.00
N ASP A 394 20.51 -10.69 -7.97
CA ASP A 394 19.91 -10.44 -9.28
C ASP A 394 21.04 -10.23 -10.29
N GLY A 395 20.88 -10.70 -11.53
CA GLY A 395 21.88 -10.60 -12.59
C GLY A 395 21.99 -11.86 -13.47
N PRO A 396 23.02 -11.95 -14.33
CA PRO A 396 23.14 -13.02 -15.32
C PRO A 396 23.21 -14.43 -14.72
N GLY A 397 23.74 -14.56 -13.49
CA GLY A 397 23.86 -15.82 -12.77
C GLY A 397 22.58 -16.32 -12.10
N GLY A 398 21.51 -15.52 -12.09
CA GLY A 398 20.20 -15.91 -11.58
C GLY A 398 19.52 -14.86 -10.70
N PHE A 399 18.26 -15.16 -10.37
CA PHE A 399 17.37 -14.27 -9.63
C PHE A 399 16.94 -14.87 -8.28
N VAL A 400 17.25 -14.18 -7.19
CA VAL A 400 16.77 -14.50 -5.84
C VAL A 400 15.46 -13.76 -5.60
N ARG A 401 14.41 -14.46 -5.15
CA ARG A 401 13.11 -13.84 -4.84
C ARG A 401 13.20 -12.95 -3.60
N ALA A 402 12.47 -11.83 -3.60
CA ALA A 402 12.41 -10.81 -2.54
C ALA A 402 12.55 -11.33 -1.10
N GLY A 403 11.66 -12.22 -0.65
CA GLY A 403 11.68 -12.74 0.72
C GLY A 403 12.79 -13.75 1.07
N ARG A 404 13.74 -14.00 0.15
CA ARG A 404 14.96 -14.77 0.39
C ARG A 404 16.23 -13.93 0.28
N ARG A 405 16.09 -12.61 0.06
CA ARG A 405 17.20 -11.67 -0.10
C ARG A 405 17.83 -11.20 1.22
N GLN A 406 17.19 -11.46 2.37
CA GLN A 406 17.55 -10.84 3.67
C GLN A 406 17.45 -9.30 3.64
N VAL A 407 16.64 -8.79 2.71
CA VAL A 407 16.29 -7.39 2.52
C VAL A 407 14.86 -7.20 2.99
N ALA A 408 14.61 -6.20 3.84
CA ALA A 408 13.25 -5.80 4.20
C ALA A 408 12.93 -4.45 3.55
N LEU A 409 11.83 -4.38 2.81
CA LEU A 409 11.35 -3.16 2.17
C LEU A 409 10.13 -2.62 2.93
N LEU A 410 10.23 -1.37 3.35
CA LEU A 410 9.09 -0.54 3.74
C LEU A 410 8.82 0.44 2.59
N SER A 411 7.84 0.12 1.76
CA SER A 411 7.40 1.00 0.66
C SER A 411 6.66 2.24 1.19
N GLN A 412 6.57 3.28 0.36
CA GLN A 412 5.81 4.51 0.64
C GLN A 412 4.39 4.23 1.16
N GLU A 413 3.75 3.21 0.59
CA GLU A 413 2.53 2.65 1.17
C GLU A 413 2.84 1.45 2.09
N PRO A 414 2.43 1.49 3.38
CA PRO A 414 2.84 0.50 4.38
C PRO A 414 2.43 -0.97 4.11
N GLY A 415 1.53 -1.25 3.17
CA GLY A 415 1.15 -2.61 2.80
C GLY A 415 0.60 -3.47 3.95
N VAL A 416 -0.12 -2.88 4.92
CA VAL A 416 -0.72 -3.61 6.04
C VAL A 416 -1.85 -4.52 5.55
N PHE A 417 -1.86 -5.79 5.99
CA PHE A 417 -2.92 -6.74 5.70
C PHE A 417 -4.18 -6.34 6.44
N THR A 418 -5.15 -5.81 5.70
CA THR A 418 -6.36 -5.18 6.26
C THR A 418 -7.31 -6.17 6.93
N HIS A 419 -7.33 -7.42 6.45
CA HIS A 419 -8.14 -8.51 6.98
C HIS A 419 -7.52 -9.21 8.20
N MET A 420 -6.27 -8.89 8.55
CA MET A 420 -5.59 -9.44 9.72
C MET A 420 -5.57 -8.43 10.87
N SER A 421 -5.36 -8.89 12.10
CA SER A 421 -5.05 -7.99 13.21
C SER A 421 -3.65 -7.38 13.06
N VAL A 422 -3.37 -6.29 13.79
CA VAL A 422 -2.03 -5.69 13.87
C VAL A 422 -0.98 -6.71 14.33
N LEU A 423 -1.28 -7.48 15.37
CA LEU A 423 -0.42 -8.57 15.82
C LEU A 423 -0.25 -9.63 14.72
N GLY A 424 -1.35 -9.99 14.05
CA GLY A 424 -1.33 -10.93 12.93
C GLY A 424 -0.43 -10.50 11.78
N ASN A 425 -0.32 -9.19 11.52
CA ASN A 425 0.56 -8.65 10.48
C ASN A 425 2.04 -8.93 10.76
N VAL A 426 2.49 -8.70 11.99
CA VAL A 426 3.89 -8.91 12.39
C VAL A 426 4.18 -10.41 12.57
N VAL A 427 3.26 -11.16 13.19
CA VAL A 427 3.34 -12.62 13.30
C VAL A 427 3.44 -13.27 11.92
N PHE A 428 2.71 -12.78 10.92
CA PHE A 428 2.77 -13.32 9.56
C PHE A 428 4.19 -13.29 8.98
N ALA A 429 4.94 -12.19 9.18
CA ALA A 429 6.32 -12.07 8.71
C ALA A 429 7.23 -13.12 9.37
N LEU A 430 7.17 -13.24 10.69
CA LEU A 430 7.94 -14.22 11.47
C LEU A 430 7.60 -15.67 11.08
N ARG A 431 6.31 -15.96 10.81
CA ARG A 431 5.88 -17.27 10.32
C ARG A 431 6.40 -17.58 8.93
N CYS A 432 6.66 -16.57 8.10
CA CYS A 432 7.33 -16.73 6.80
C CYS A 432 8.80 -17.11 6.94
N GLN A 433 9.46 -16.69 8.04
CA GLN A 433 10.82 -17.08 8.39
C GLN A 433 10.93 -18.41 9.16
N GLY A 434 9.82 -19.15 9.31
CA GLY A 434 9.81 -20.47 9.96
C GLY A 434 9.68 -20.45 11.49
N VAL A 435 9.55 -19.27 12.10
CA VAL A 435 9.40 -19.13 13.57
C VAL A 435 8.11 -19.79 14.06
N SER A 436 8.17 -20.47 15.22
CA SER A 436 6.99 -21.11 15.82
C SER A 436 5.90 -20.08 16.16
N ARG A 437 4.63 -20.49 16.26
CA ARG A 437 3.53 -19.52 16.48
C ARG A 437 3.64 -18.81 17.84
N ALA A 438 4.04 -19.52 18.89
CA ALA A 438 4.21 -18.95 20.22
C ALA A 438 5.36 -17.94 20.25
N GLU A 439 6.50 -18.34 19.69
CA GLU A 439 7.69 -17.48 19.57
C GLU A 439 7.40 -16.24 18.72
N ALA A 440 6.77 -16.43 17.57
CA ALA A 440 6.41 -15.34 16.66
C ALA A 440 5.49 -14.32 17.33
N THR A 441 4.58 -14.79 18.20
CA THR A 441 3.67 -13.90 18.94
C THR A 441 4.42 -13.07 19.98
N ARG A 442 5.38 -13.68 20.69
CA ARG A 442 6.21 -12.98 21.67
C ARG A 442 7.09 -11.92 21.00
N GLN A 443 7.81 -12.29 19.95
CA GLN A 443 8.66 -11.37 19.19
C GLN A 443 7.84 -10.26 18.53
N ALA A 444 6.68 -10.59 17.94
CA ALA A 444 5.81 -9.58 17.34
C ALA A 444 5.32 -8.53 18.34
N ARG A 445 5.03 -8.91 19.59
CA ARG A 445 4.67 -7.95 20.63
C ARG A 445 5.84 -7.03 20.99
N ALA A 446 7.05 -7.58 21.12
CA ALA A 446 8.25 -6.78 21.39
C ALA A 446 8.52 -5.76 20.27
N GLU A 447 8.39 -6.17 19.01
CA GLU A 447 8.55 -5.27 17.85
C GLU A 447 7.43 -4.21 17.79
N LEU A 448 6.19 -4.58 18.11
CA LEU A 448 5.09 -3.61 18.21
C LEU A 448 5.28 -2.64 19.38
N ALA A 449 5.85 -3.07 20.50
CA ALA A 449 6.17 -2.21 21.62
C ALA A 449 7.28 -1.20 21.24
N ALA A 450 8.31 -1.65 20.52
CA ALA A 450 9.41 -0.80 20.07
C ALA A 450 8.94 0.35 19.16
N VAL A 451 7.91 0.13 18.33
CA VAL A 451 7.30 1.18 17.48
C VAL A 451 6.12 1.90 18.15
N GLY A 452 5.85 1.66 19.44
CA GLY A 452 4.73 2.29 20.16
C GLY A 452 3.33 1.89 19.65
N ALA A 453 3.19 0.72 19.05
CA ALA A 453 1.95 0.21 18.44
C ALA A 453 1.38 -1.04 19.16
N GLU A 454 1.92 -1.47 20.30
CA GLU A 454 1.42 -2.65 21.03
C GLU A 454 -0.05 -2.53 21.43
N HIS A 455 -0.49 -1.34 21.86
CA HIS A 455 -1.89 -1.06 22.21
C HIS A 455 -2.89 -1.29 21.05
N LEU A 456 -2.39 -1.41 19.80
CA LEU A 456 -3.18 -1.67 18.60
C LEU A 456 -3.23 -3.17 18.24
N ALA A 457 -2.51 -4.05 18.94
CA ALA A 457 -2.28 -5.45 18.59
C ALA A 457 -3.55 -6.24 18.17
N SER A 458 -4.68 -6.00 18.83
CA SER A 458 -5.95 -6.69 18.58
C SER A 458 -6.81 -6.05 17.48
N ARG A 459 -6.49 -4.82 17.04
CA ARG A 459 -7.28 -4.09 16.03
C ARG A 459 -7.09 -4.69 14.64
N PRO A 460 -8.12 -4.68 13.78
CA PRO A 460 -7.97 -5.02 12.36
C PRO A 460 -7.09 -4.00 11.64
N GLY A 461 -6.20 -4.47 10.76
CA GLY A 461 -5.29 -3.61 9.99
C GLY A 461 -6.02 -2.58 9.12
N GLY A 462 -7.23 -2.89 8.66
CA GLY A 462 -8.06 -1.96 7.87
C GLY A 462 -8.63 -0.77 8.65
N THR A 463 -8.39 -0.68 9.96
CA THR A 463 -8.87 0.43 10.82
C THR A 463 -7.78 1.42 11.24
N LEU A 464 -6.56 1.23 10.76
CA LEU A 464 -5.40 2.04 11.14
C LEU A 464 -5.37 3.37 10.38
N SER A 465 -4.87 4.43 11.05
CA SER A 465 -4.44 5.63 10.35
C SER A 465 -3.17 5.36 9.52
N GLY A 466 -2.85 6.22 8.55
CA GLY A 466 -1.64 6.09 7.73
C GLY A 466 -0.36 5.97 8.58
N GLY A 467 -0.23 6.83 9.60
CA GLY A 467 0.90 6.78 10.53
C GLY A 467 0.95 5.53 11.42
N GLN A 468 -0.21 5.02 11.88
CA GLN A 468 -0.25 3.75 12.61
C GLN A 468 0.15 2.58 11.70
N ALA A 469 -0.31 2.59 10.44
CA ALA A 469 0.03 1.56 9.47
C ALA A 469 1.54 1.56 9.15
N ALA A 470 2.16 2.74 9.01
CA ALA A 470 3.61 2.88 8.80
C ALA A 470 4.42 2.26 9.95
N ARG A 471 4.04 2.54 11.21
CA ARG A 471 4.69 1.95 12.40
C ARG A 471 4.55 0.43 12.45
N VAL A 472 3.35 -0.09 12.20
CA VAL A 472 3.11 -1.55 12.15
C VAL A 472 3.90 -2.21 11.03
N ALA A 473 4.02 -1.56 9.88
CA ALA A 473 4.79 -2.06 8.76
C ALA A 473 6.31 -2.04 9.03
N LEU A 474 6.83 -1.02 9.73
CA LEU A 474 8.21 -0.99 10.21
C LEU A 474 8.48 -2.14 11.19
N ALA A 475 7.62 -2.34 12.20
CA ALA A 475 7.74 -3.46 13.14
C ALA A 475 7.75 -4.81 12.39
N ARG A 476 6.88 -4.96 11.39
CA ARG A 476 6.83 -6.16 10.55
C ARG A 476 8.11 -6.35 9.72
N ALA A 477 8.71 -5.28 9.22
CA ALA A 477 9.97 -5.32 8.47
C ALA A 477 11.14 -5.72 9.39
N LEU A 478 11.30 -5.04 10.53
CA LEU A 478 12.35 -5.29 11.51
C LEU A 478 12.27 -6.69 12.12
N ALA A 479 11.05 -7.20 12.35
CA ALA A 479 10.82 -8.55 12.86
C ALA A 479 11.43 -9.66 11.98
N THR A 480 11.68 -9.41 10.69
CA THR A 480 12.31 -10.41 9.81
C THR A 480 13.82 -10.55 10.01
N GLY A 481 14.42 -9.69 10.85
CA GLY A 481 15.85 -9.64 11.08
C GLY A 481 16.69 -9.36 9.83
N PRO A 482 16.40 -8.29 9.07
CA PRO A 482 17.07 -8.01 7.81
C PRO A 482 18.56 -7.68 7.98
N ARG A 483 19.34 -7.92 6.93
CA ARG A 483 20.73 -7.45 6.76
C ARG A 483 20.78 -6.06 6.12
N LEU A 484 19.79 -5.76 5.27
CA LEU A 484 19.56 -4.48 4.64
C LEU A 484 18.11 -4.07 4.84
N LEU A 485 17.88 -2.89 5.41
CA LEU A 485 16.58 -2.27 5.50
C LEU A 485 16.46 -1.20 4.42
N VAL A 486 15.42 -1.28 3.59
CA VAL A 486 15.12 -0.29 2.56
C VAL A 486 13.85 0.44 2.98
N LEU A 487 13.94 1.76 3.15
CA LEU A 487 12.84 2.60 3.56
C LEU A 487 12.53 3.62 2.46
N ASP A 488 11.35 3.52 1.85
CA ASP A 488 10.91 4.43 0.79
C ASP A 488 9.92 5.46 1.37
N GLU A 489 10.40 6.66 1.71
CA GLU A 489 9.64 7.74 2.37
C GLU A 489 8.82 7.28 3.59
N PRO A 490 9.44 6.57 4.54
CA PRO A 490 8.70 5.84 5.57
C PRO A 490 7.99 6.78 6.58
N MET A 491 8.36 8.06 6.62
CA MET A 491 7.88 9.03 7.61
C MET A 491 6.99 10.14 7.04
N ALA A 492 6.68 10.09 5.74
CA ALA A 492 5.91 11.13 5.05
C ALA A 492 4.46 11.23 5.59
N ALA A 493 3.87 10.09 5.96
CA ALA A 493 2.49 10.00 6.48
C ALA A 493 2.38 10.14 8.01
N LEU A 494 3.49 10.44 8.70
CA LEU A 494 3.53 10.57 10.16
C LEU A 494 3.40 12.03 10.60
N ASP A 495 2.75 12.23 11.76
CA ASP A 495 2.85 13.48 12.49
C ASP A 495 4.29 13.72 13.00
N VAL A 496 4.55 14.93 13.48
CA VAL A 496 5.89 15.38 13.88
C VAL A 496 6.46 14.51 15.00
N THR A 497 5.66 14.16 16.01
CA THR A 497 6.11 13.35 17.15
C THR A 497 6.42 11.92 16.72
N ALA A 498 5.52 11.29 15.97
CA ALA A 498 5.70 9.93 15.48
C ALA A 498 6.87 9.80 14.50
N ARG A 499 7.15 10.84 13.70
CA ARG A 499 8.35 10.91 12.84
C ARG A 499 9.63 10.91 13.68
N GLN A 500 9.70 11.70 14.75
CA GLN A 500 10.84 11.74 15.65
C GLN A 500 11.06 10.40 16.37
N GLU A 501 10.01 9.77 16.87
CA GLU A 501 10.07 8.46 17.51
C GLU A 501 10.59 7.39 16.55
N MET A 502 10.07 7.38 15.31
CA MET A 502 10.48 6.42 14.29
C MET A 502 11.94 6.62 13.86
N ARG A 503 12.38 7.87 13.68
CA ARG A 503 13.78 8.23 13.41
C ARG A 503 14.71 7.76 14.51
N ARG A 504 14.36 8.00 15.79
CA ARG A 504 15.14 7.51 16.94
C ARG A 504 15.23 5.99 16.97
N LEU A 505 14.13 5.28 16.71
CA LEU A 505 14.13 3.82 16.67
C LEU A 505 15.04 3.28 15.55
N VAL A 506 14.95 3.84 14.35
CA VAL A 506 15.78 3.44 13.21
C VAL A 506 17.26 3.72 13.49
N ALA A 507 17.59 4.92 13.98
CA ALA A 507 18.96 5.28 14.38
C ALA A 507 19.52 4.30 15.42
N ARG A 508 18.72 3.99 16.46
CA ARG A 508 19.09 3.05 17.51
C ARG A 508 19.38 1.65 16.96
N ARG A 509 18.54 1.12 16.06
CA ARG A 509 18.75 -0.20 15.44
C ARG A 509 19.99 -0.22 14.54
N CYS A 510 20.25 0.86 13.79
CA CYS A 510 21.46 0.97 12.99
C CYS A 510 22.71 0.98 13.88
N ALA A 511 22.69 1.71 15.00
CA ALA A 511 23.80 1.77 15.94
C ALA A 511 24.03 0.48 16.75
N GLU A 512 22.97 -0.12 17.31
CA GLU A 512 23.08 -1.30 18.19
C GLU A 512 23.30 -2.61 17.41
N GLU A 513 22.71 -2.75 16.23
CA GLU A 513 22.76 -4.01 15.45
C GLU A 513 23.69 -3.92 14.24
N GLY A 514 24.23 -2.74 13.94
CA GLY A 514 25.01 -2.47 12.72
C GLY A 514 24.22 -2.78 11.45
N LEU A 515 22.94 -2.44 11.42
CA LEU A 515 22.04 -2.65 10.29
C LEU A 515 22.41 -1.71 9.12
N THR A 516 22.54 -2.24 7.90
CA THR A 516 22.68 -1.40 6.70
C THR A 516 21.33 -0.80 6.32
N LEU A 517 21.28 0.49 6.01
CA LEU A 517 20.05 1.21 5.69
C LEU A 517 20.16 1.93 4.34
N LEU A 518 19.17 1.71 3.47
CA LEU A 518 18.94 2.52 2.28
C LEU A 518 17.66 3.34 2.48
N LEU A 519 17.78 4.66 2.59
CA LEU A 519 16.69 5.55 2.97
C LEU A 519 16.33 6.52 1.83
N VAL A 520 15.14 6.41 1.27
CA VAL A 520 14.58 7.47 0.42
C VAL A 520 13.89 8.50 1.30
N THR A 521 14.32 9.75 1.22
CA THR A 521 13.71 10.86 1.96
C THR A 521 13.85 12.18 1.20
N HIS A 522 13.03 13.14 1.59
CA HIS A 522 13.12 14.54 1.20
C HIS A 522 13.22 15.47 2.42
N ASP A 523 13.41 14.93 3.62
CA ASP A 523 13.55 15.70 4.86
C ASP A 523 15.05 15.82 5.21
N VAL A 524 15.57 17.05 5.29
CA VAL A 524 16.96 17.33 5.69
C VAL A 524 17.27 16.78 7.08
N LEU A 525 16.28 16.74 7.98
CA LEU A 525 16.46 16.16 9.30
C LEU A 525 16.70 14.66 9.23
N ASP A 526 16.09 13.94 8.28
CA ASP A 526 16.41 12.53 8.09
C ASP A 526 17.85 12.35 7.59
N LEU A 527 18.28 13.17 6.62
CA LEU A 527 19.65 13.12 6.10
C LEU A 527 20.67 13.35 7.20
N THR A 528 20.52 14.45 7.95
CA THR A 528 21.51 14.87 8.96
C THR A 528 21.56 13.98 10.20
N THR A 529 20.49 13.23 10.49
CA THR A 529 20.41 12.39 11.70
C THR A 529 20.61 10.90 11.44
N LEU A 530 20.32 10.42 10.22
CA LEU A 530 20.38 9.01 9.89
C LEU A 530 21.47 8.70 8.87
N ALA A 531 21.71 9.57 7.89
CA ALA A 531 22.50 9.22 6.71
C ALA A 531 23.96 9.68 6.82
N GLU A 532 24.89 8.75 6.67
CA GLU A 532 26.31 9.03 6.50
C GLU A 532 26.62 9.52 5.08
N ASP A 533 25.96 8.93 4.07
CA ASP A 533 26.10 9.29 2.65
C ASP A 533 24.78 9.66 1.98
N VAL A 534 24.85 10.51 0.95
CA VAL A 534 23.73 10.89 0.10
C VAL A 534 24.04 10.57 -1.36
N VAL A 535 23.05 9.98 -2.03
CA VAL A 535 22.99 9.78 -3.48
C VAL A 535 21.84 10.62 -4.02
N VAL A 536 22.13 11.54 -4.92
CA VAL A 536 21.14 12.36 -5.61
C VAL A 536 20.81 11.71 -6.94
N LEU A 537 19.54 11.30 -7.11
CA LEU A 537 18.99 10.80 -8.36
C LEU A 537 18.21 11.89 -9.06
N ASP A 538 18.56 12.17 -10.32
CA ASP A 538 17.77 13.01 -11.22
C ASP A 538 17.63 12.35 -12.59
N ARG A 539 16.43 12.42 -13.17
CA ARG A 539 16.09 11.79 -14.47
C ARG A 539 16.67 10.37 -14.63
N GLY A 540 16.49 9.54 -13.61
CA GLY A 540 16.90 8.14 -13.63
C GLY A 540 18.40 7.88 -13.51
N ARG A 541 19.22 8.90 -13.21
CA ARG A 541 20.69 8.80 -13.15
C ARG A 541 21.22 9.38 -11.84
N VAL A 542 22.36 8.87 -11.38
CA VAL A 542 23.09 9.45 -10.23
C VAL A 542 23.79 10.72 -10.70
N VAL A 543 23.44 11.87 -10.14
CA VAL A 543 24.02 13.17 -10.52
C VAL A 543 25.01 13.72 -9.51
N GLU A 544 24.92 13.29 -8.25
CA GLU A 544 25.79 13.71 -7.15
C GLU A 544 25.79 12.60 -6.09
N GLN A 545 26.95 12.28 -5.53
CA GLN A 545 27.10 11.31 -4.46
C GLN A 545 28.25 11.71 -3.54
N GLY A 546 28.09 11.49 -2.24
CA GLY A 546 29.16 11.61 -1.26
C GLY A 546 28.64 11.81 0.17
N PRO A 547 29.55 12.16 1.11
CA PRO A 547 29.20 12.33 2.51
C PRO A 547 28.12 13.39 2.68
N THR A 548 27.13 13.11 3.54
CA THR A 548 25.97 13.99 3.77
C THR A 548 26.40 15.41 4.09
N ALA A 549 27.42 15.58 4.92
CA ALA A 549 27.96 16.90 5.27
C ALA A 549 28.49 17.67 4.05
N ARG A 550 29.19 17.01 3.13
CA ARG A 550 29.73 17.63 1.90
C ARG A 550 28.61 18.00 0.93
N VAL A 551 27.66 17.09 0.70
CA VAL A 551 26.54 17.31 -0.24
C VAL A 551 25.63 18.44 0.24
N LEU A 552 25.33 18.52 1.54
CA LEU A 552 24.47 19.58 2.09
C LEU A 552 25.21 20.92 2.24
N SER A 553 26.50 20.94 2.58
CA SER A 553 27.25 22.19 2.72
C SER A 553 27.63 22.82 1.37
N ALA A 554 27.70 22.01 0.33
CA ALA A 554 28.25 22.40 -0.96
C ALA A 554 27.46 21.82 -2.15
N PRO A 555 26.13 22.00 -2.22
CA PRO A 555 25.27 21.32 -3.19
C PRO A 555 25.70 21.57 -4.63
N ARG A 556 25.80 20.50 -5.44
CA ARG A 556 26.10 20.59 -6.88
C ARG A 556 24.86 20.43 -7.75
N SER A 557 23.76 19.91 -7.20
CA SER A 557 22.48 19.74 -7.89
C SER A 557 21.44 20.75 -7.45
N ASP A 558 20.61 21.20 -8.40
CA ASP A 558 19.50 22.13 -8.14
C ASP A 558 18.57 21.58 -7.05
N PHE A 559 18.30 20.27 -7.06
CA PHE A 559 17.44 19.64 -6.06
C PHE A 559 17.99 19.80 -4.64
N VAL A 560 19.28 19.52 -4.41
CA VAL A 560 19.88 19.65 -3.08
C VAL A 560 19.95 21.11 -2.65
N ALA A 561 20.23 22.04 -3.57
CA ALA A 561 20.20 23.47 -3.27
C ALA A 561 18.81 23.92 -2.78
N HIS A 562 17.73 23.48 -3.44
CA HIS A 562 16.36 23.76 -2.97
C HIS A 562 16.07 23.09 -1.62
N LEU A 563 16.57 21.87 -1.41
CA LEU A 563 16.39 21.11 -0.18
C LEU A 563 17.02 21.80 1.04
N THR A 564 18.20 22.43 0.86
CA THR A 564 18.89 23.20 1.91
C THR A 564 18.38 24.63 2.05
N GLY A 565 17.44 25.06 1.20
CA GLY A 565 16.98 26.45 1.12
C GLY A 565 18.01 27.41 0.52
N THR A 566 19.07 26.87 -0.11
CA THR A 566 20.06 27.63 -0.86
C THR A 566 19.41 28.17 -2.12
N ALA A 567 19.37 29.48 -2.26
CA ALA A 567 18.83 30.13 -3.45
C ALA A 567 19.77 29.89 -4.64
N VAL A 568 19.18 29.54 -5.78
CA VAL A 568 19.88 29.37 -7.06
C VAL A 568 19.52 30.57 -7.92
N LEU A 569 20.44 31.54 -8.02
CA LEU A 569 20.30 32.67 -8.94
C LEU A 569 20.90 32.29 -10.29
N THR A 570 20.22 32.63 -11.38
CA THR A 570 20.67 32.30 -12.74
C THR A 570 21.13 33.55 -13.48
N GLY A 571 22.18 33.43 -14.30
CA GLY A 571 22.72 34.57 -15.02
C GLY A 571 23.83 34.17 -16.00
N VAL A 572 24.67 35.15 -16.34
CA VAL A 572 25.86 34.97 -17.18
C VAL A 572 27.09 35.19 -16.32
N VAL A 573 28.09 34.31 -16.41
CA VAL A 573 29.35 34.44 -15.66
C VAL A 573 30.06 35.73 -16.09
N ASP A 574 30.42 36.55 -15.11
CA ASP A 574 31.00 37.89 -15.25
C ASP A 574 32.18 38.06 -14.29
N GLY A 575 33.27 37.32 -14.57
CA GLY A 575 34.46 37.25 -13.73
C GLY A 575 35.24 35.94 -13.96
N ASP A 576 36.42 35.84 -13.35
CA ASP A 576 37.30 34.67 -13.37
C ASP A 576 37.34 33.97 -12.00
N ALA A 577 38.26 33.02 -11.80
CA ALA A 577 38.37 32.27 -10.54
C ALA A 577 38.77 33.14 -9.34
N GLU A 578 39.52 34.22 -9.56
CA GLU A 578 40.02 35.15 -8.54
C GLU A 578 38.97 36.20 -8.14
N ALA A 579 38.15 36.64 -9.10
CA ALA A 579 37.05 37.56 -8.88
C ALA A 579 35.75 37.06 -9.52
N PRO A 580 35.17 35.95 -9.01
CA PRO A 580 34.01 35.35 -9.66
C PRO A 580 32.79 36.27 -9.51
N GLY A 581 32.10 36.48 -10.63
CA GLY A 581 30.88 37.27 -10.71
C GLY A 581 29.82 36.59 -11.56
N LEU A 582 28.55 36.87 -11.27
CA LEU A 582 27.39 36.44 -12.04
C LEU A 582 26.51 37.64 -12.35
N ARG A 583 26.38 37.99 -13.63
CA ARG A 583 25.48 39.03 -14.11
C ARG A 583 24.06 38.47 -14.27
N LEU A 584 23.14 39.00 -13.49
CA LEU A 584 21.71 38.69 -13.55
C LEU A 584 21.04 39.33 -14.78
N PRO A 585 19.84 38.87 -15.19
CA PRO A 585 19.06 39.48 -16.26
C PRO A 585 18.83 41.00 -16.14
N SER A 586 18.70 41.55 -14.93
CA SER A 586 18.63 43.01 -14.70
C SER A 586 19.93 43.77 -14.97
N GLY A 587 21.03 43.07 -15.27
CA GLY A 587 22.36 43.65 -15.45
C GLY A 587 23.16 43.83 -14.16
N ARG A 588 22.58 43.49 -12.99
CA ARG A 588 23.30 43.53 -11.69
C ARG A 588 24.27 42.36 -11.57
N VAL A 589 25.43 42.58 -10.95
CA VAL A 589 26.46 41.55 -10.75
C VAL A 589 26.44 41.07 -9.30
N ILE A 590 26.41 39.75 -9.14
CA ILE A 590 26.58 39.06 -7.87
C ILE A 590 28.02 38.56 -7.79
N HIS A 591 28.78 39.06 -6.82
CA HIS A 591 30.14 38.64 -6.54
C HIS A 591 30.16 37.39 -5.65
N GLY A 592 30.95 36.40 -6.05
CA GLY A 592 31.18 35.16 -5.32
C GLY A 592 32.48 35.17 -4.50
N ARG A 593 32.70 34.08 -3.77
CA ARG A 593 33.97 33.79 -3.11
C ARG A 593 35.04 33.48 -4.16
N PRO A 594 36.25 34.05 -4.08
CA PRO A 594 37.40 33.60 -4.87
C PRO A 594 37.66 32.11 -4.69
N ARG A 595 38.12 31.42 -5.73
CA ARG A 595 38.60 30.03 -5.63
C ARG A 595 40.10 30.10 -5.36
N GLU A 596 40.55 29.61 -4.22
CA GLU A 596 41.98 29.34 -4.03
C GLU A 596 42.34 28.14 -4.91
N ASP A 597 43.17 28.37 -5.93
CA ASP A 597 43.84 27.29 -6.63
C ASP A 597 44.58 26.45 -5.59
N SER A 598 44.38 25.14 -5.63
CA SER A 598 45.03 24.18 -4.73
C SER A 598 46.53 24.13 -5.00
N ALA A 599 47.26 25.12 -4.54
CA ALA A 599 48.70 25.14 -4.47
C ALA A 599 49.14 24.74 -3.07
N ASP A 600 48.82 23.51 -2.65
CA ASP A 600 49.54 22.82 -1.59
C ASP A 600 49.50 21.31 -1.81
N GLY A 601 50.59 20.80 -2.37
CA GLY A 601 50.86 19.38 -2.43
C GLY A 601 51.23 18.87 -1.05
N HIS A 602 50.28 18.26 -0.35
CA HIS A 602 50.57 17.30 0.71
C HIS A 602 50.04 15.91 0.30
N VAL A 603 51.02 15.03 0.13
CA VAL A 603 50.88 13.61 -0.20
C VAL A 603 50.29 12.89 1.00
N GLY A 604 49.14 12.24 0.82
CA GLY A 604 48.55 11.35 1.81
C GLY A 604 47.13 10.93 1.46
N GLU A 605 46.99 9.68 1.03
CA GLU A 605 45.76 8.90 0.88
C GLU A 605 44.94 9.09 -0.41
N GLN A 606 44.53 7.93 -0.95
CA GLN A 606 44.03 7.70 -2.31
C GLN A 606 42.65 8.35 -2.52
N GLY A 607 42.63 9.67 -2.70
CA GLY A 607 41.45 10.42 -3.12
C GLY A 607 41.26 10.35 -4.63
N HIS A 608 40.04 10.00 -5.06
CA HIS A 608 39.55 10.28 -6.41
C HIS A 608 39.96 11.70 -6.81
N ARG A 609 40.80 11.82 -7.85
CA ARG A 609 41.07 13.10 -8.51
C ARG A 609 39.72 13.62 -9.02
N ASP A 610 39.18 14.66 -8.39
CA ASP A 610 37.99 15.40 -8.81
C ASP A 610 38.24 15.97 -10.23
N SER A 611 37.86 15.23 -11.28
CA SER A 611 38.05 15.61 -12.69
C SER A 611 36.99 16.58 -13.23
N HIS A 612 36.29 17.31 -12.36
CA HIS A 612 35.10 18.10 -12.72
C HIS A 612 35.07 19.52 -12.11
N ASP A 613 36.23 20.12 -11.87
CA ASP A 613 36.33 21.58 -11.69
C ASP A 613 36.21 22.26 -13.06
N GLU A 614 34.98 22.47 -13.53
CA GLU A 614 34.71 23.25 -14.74
C GLU A 614 35.19 24.69 -14.55
N VAL A 615 36.08 25.12 -15.44
CA VAL A 615 36.64 26.47 -15.49
C VAL A 615 35.51 27.47 -15.76
N LEU A 616 35.44 28.53 -14.94
CA LEU A 616 34.49 29.62 -15.16
C LEU A 616 34.90 30.38 -16.43
N HIS A 617 34.09 30.27 -17.48
CA HIS A 617 34.27 31.05 -18.70
C HIS A 617 33.38 32.29 -18.66
N PRO A 618 33.95 33.51 -18.69
CA PRO A 618 33.18 34.74 -18.82
C PRO A 618 32.25 34.67 -20.05
N GLY A 619 31.00 35.10 -19.88
CA GLY A 619 29.98 35.05 -20.94
C GLY A 619 29.20 33.73 -21.04
N ALA A 620 29.59 32.67 -20.32
CA ALA A 620 28.84 31.42 -20.27
C ALA A 620 27.62 31.52 -19.32
N PRO A 621 26.56 30.73 -19.53
CA PRO A 621 25.48 30.59 -18.55
C PRO A 621 26.03 30.10 -17.22
N GLY A 622 25.66 30.77 -16.12
CA GLY A 622 26.11 30.46 -14.77
C GLY A 622 24.98 30.47 -13.76
N ILE A 623 25.27 29.92 -12.59
CA ILE A 623 24.42 30.02 -11.41
C ILE A 623 25.22 30.52 -10.21
N ALA A 624 24.55 31.23 -9.30
CA ALA A 624 25.08 31.61 -8.00
C ALA A 624 24.25 30.95 -6.91
N LEU A 625 24.91 30.13 -6.10
CA LEU A 625 24.35 29.49 -4.92
C LEU A 625 24.51 30.44 -3.73
N VAL A 626 23.38 30.87 -3.19
CA VAL A 626 23.29 31.81 -2.07
C VAL A 626 22.58 31.15 -0.90
N PRO A 627 23.30 30.74 0.17
CA PRO A 627 22.66 30.13 1.32
C PRO A 627 21.92 31.20 2.15
N PRO A 628 20.85 30.83 2.88
CA PRO A 628 19.96 31.80 3.50
C PRO A 628 20.60 32.58 4.66
N ASP A 629 21.65 32.05 5.28
CA ASP A 629 22.45 32.70 6.32
C ASP A 629 23.47 33.72 5.76
N ALA A 630 23.71 33.71 4.43
CA ALA A 630 24.50 34.72 3.74
C ALA A 630 23.74 36.02 3.46
N VAL A 631 22.41 36.01 3.60
CA VAL A 631 21.54 37.13 3.27
C VAL A 631 21.13 37.88 4.55
N ALA A 632 21.57 39.13 4.66
CA ALA A 632 21.14 40.05 5.70
C ALA A 632 20.13 41.06 5.15
N LEU A 633 19.12 41.42 5.97
CA LEU A 633 18.04 42.32 5.57
C LEU A 633 18.18 43.68 6.25
N TYR A 634 18.00 44.74 5.47
CA TYR A 634 18.11 46.13 5.90
C TYR A 634 16.94 46.96 5.37
N ARG A 635 16.61 48.06 6.07
CA ARG A 635 15.66 49.08 5.58
C ARG A 635 16.27 49.96 4.49
N GLN A 636 17.56 50.26 4.60
CA GLN A 636 18.34 51.08 3.67
C GLN A 636 19.69 50.39 3.46
N ALA A 637 20.30 50.58 2.29
CA ALA A 637 21.58 49.97 1.97
C ALA A 637 22.65 50.39 3.00
N PRO A 638 23.32 49.44 3.68
CA PRO A 638 24.36 49.78 4.63
C PRO A 638 25.61 50.32 3.92
N HIS A 639 26.32 51.22 4.58
CA HIS A 639 27.63 51.69 4.13
C HIS A 639 28.72 50.70 4.59
N GLY A 640 29.63 50.30 3.71
CA GLY A 640 30.74 49.41 4.05
C GLY A 640 31.26 48.55 2.88
N SER A 641 31.87 47.41 3.22
CA SER A 641 32.43 46.43 2.29
C SER A 641 31.48 45.43 1.61
N PRO A 642 30.14 45.35 1.85
CA PRO A 642 29.32 44.39 1.14
C PRO A 642 29.31 44.65 -0.37
N ARG A 643 29.75 43.67 -1.16
CA ARG A 643 29.80 43.78 -2.62
C ARG A 643 28.45 43.52 -3.29
N ASN A 644 27.57 42.78 -2.63
CA ASN A 644 26.27 42.39 -3.17
C ASN A 644 25.15 43.09 -2.38
N VAL A 645 24.58 44.13 -2.98
CA VAL A 645 23.46 44.88 -2.39
C VAL A 645 22.34 44.97 -3.41
N LEU A 646 21.17 44.42 -3.07
CA LEU A 646 20.03 44.30 -3.96
C LEU A 646 18.75 44.75 -3.25
N THR A 647 17.75 45.15 -4.02
CA THR A 647 16.38 45.31 -3.51
C THR A 647 15.59 44.05 -3.82
N GLY A 648 14.86 43.54 -2.83
CA GLY A 648 13.97 42.39 -2.98
C GLY A 648 12.62 42.65 -2.35
N ARG A 649 11.56 42.15 -2.96
CA ARG A 649 10.20 42.19 -2.44
C ARG A 649 9.91 40.94 -1.63
N VAL A 650 9.42 41.11 -0.40
CA VAL A 650 9.05 39.99 0.47
C VAL A 650 7.83 39.29 -0.11
N THR A 651 7.95 38.00 -0.40
CA THR A 651 6.86 37.17 -0.94
C THR A 651 6.28 36.22 0.09
N GLY A 652 6.98 35.97 1.19
CA GLY A 652 6.50 35.11 2.26
C GLY A 652 7.38 35.11 3.50
N LEU A 653 6.78 34.77 4.63
CA LEU A 653 7.43 34.65 5.93
C LEU A 653 7.09 33.29 6.54
N GLU A 654 8.10 32.52 6.95
CA GLU A 654 7.91 31.21 7.58
C GLU A 654 8.70 31.13 8.87
N ARG A 655 8.01 30.85 9.98
CA ARG A 655 8.63 30.83 11.31
C ARG A 655 9.14 29.44 11.65
N SER A 656 10.41 29.34 12.05
CA SER A 656 11.02 28.13 12.60
C SER A 656 11.67 28.46 13.95
N GLY A 657 10.92 28.25 15.03
CA GLY A 657 11.34 28.58 16.39
C GLY A 657 11.60 30.08 16.60
N ALA A 658 12.86 30.43 16.91
CA ALA A 658 13.33 31.81 17.11
C ALA A 658 13.77 32.50 15.81
N LEU A 659 13.92 31.73 14.73
CA LEU A 659 14.26 32.22 13.40
C LEU A 659 13.01 32.34 12.53
N VAL A 660 13.08 33.23 11.57
CA VAL A 660 12.10 33.46 10.52
C VAL A 660 12.83 33.40 9.19
N SER A 661 12.40 32.48 8.33
CA SER A 661 12.80 32.44 6.94
C SER A 661 11.97 33.45 6.16
N VAL A 662 12.63 34.43 5.54
CA VAL A 662 12.02 35.48 4.73
C VAL A 662 12.29 35.15 3.27
N ARG A 663 11.23 34.87 2.50
CA ARG A 663 11.33 34.65 1.06
C ARG A 663 11.20 35.97 0.32
N LEU A 664 12.11 36.18 -0.63
CA LEU A 664 12.29 37.45 -1.34
C LEU A 664 12.32 37.17 -2.84
N GLU A 665 11.68 38.04 -3.61
CA GLU A 665 11.80 38.07 -5.06
C GLU A 665 12.64 39.29 -5.44
N LEU A 666 13.77 39.06 -6.11
CA LEU A 666 14.67 40.12 -6.56
C LEU A 666 14.18 40.74 -7.87
N GLU A 667 13.82 39.87 -8.80
CA GLU A 667 13.30 40.16 -10.14
C GLU A 667 12.57 38.90 -10.65
N GLU A 668 11.91 38.99 -11.80
CA GLU A 668 11.11 37.91 -12.34
C GLU A 668 11.91 36.60 -12.46
N GLY A 669 11.50 35.58 -11.68
CA GLY A 669 12.15 34.27 -11.66
C GLY A 669 13.38 34.13 -10.76
N GLN A 670 13.87 35.20 -10.12
CA GLN A 670 15.03 35.17 -9.21
C GLN A 670 14.58 35.33 -7.76
N ARG A 671 14.70 34.25 -6.97
CA ARG A 671 14.25 34.22 -5.58
C ARG A 671 15.41 34.03 -4.62
N LEU A 672 15.32 34.67 -3.46
CA LEU A 672 16.22 34.51 -2.34
C LEU A 672 15.45 34.09 -1.09
N SER A 673 16.15 33.45 -0.17
CA SER A 673 15.67 33.25 1.19
C SER A 673 16.68 33.84 2.16
N ALA A 674 16.21 34.44 3.25
CA ALA A 674 17.05 34.97 4.32
C ALA A 674 16.61 34.39 5.67
N ALA A 675 17.57 33.90 6.47
CA ALA A 675 17.30 33.43 7.83
C ALA A 675 17.60 34.55 8.83
N VAL A 676 16.55 35.16 9.40
CA VAL A 676 16.66 36.26 10.37
C VAL A 676 15.95 35.93 11.68
N THR A 677 16.21 36.67 12.75
CA THR A 677 15.51 36.46 14.03
C THR A 677 14.10 37.04 13.98
N ALA A 678 13.18 36.48 14.78
CA ALA A 678 11.84 37.04 14.92
C ALA A 678 11.85 38.50 15.42
N GLY A 679 12.82 38.87 16.25
CA GLY A 679 13.04 40.24 16.69
C GLY A 679 13.40 41.18 15.54
N ALA A 680 14.34 40.77 14.67
CA ALA A 680 14.73 41.55 13.49
C ALA A 680 13.55 41.76 12.53
N VAL A 681 12.69 40.76 12.33
CA VAL A 681 11.46 40.89 11.53
C VAL A 681 10.54 41.97 12.10
N ALA A 682 10.31 41.96 13.41
CA ALA A 682 9.46 42.94 14.09
C ALA A 682 10.06 44.35 14.07
N GLU A 683 11.35 44.49 14.38
CA GLU A 683 12.06 45.77 14.38
C GLU A 683 12.12 46.40 12.98
N LEU A 684 12.42 45.60 11.95
CA LEU A 684 12.48 46.08 10.57
C LEU A 684 11.08 46.30 9.98
N GLY A 685 10.04 45.72 10.58
CA GLY A 685 8.65 45.78 10.13
C GLY A 685 8.42 45.00 8.84
N ILE A 686 9.06 43.83 8.71
CA ILE A 686 9.01 43.02 7.50
C ILE A 686 7.62 42.37 7.38
N THR A 687 6.93 42.67 6.28
CA THR A 687 5.61 42.11 5.94
C THR A 687 5.60 41.68 4.48
N GLU A 688 4.74 40.73 4.12
CA GLU A 688 4.53 40.35 2.71
C GLU A 688 4.20 41.57 1.85
N GLY A 689 4.76 41.59 0.64
CA GLY A 689 4.62 42.68 -0.32
C GLY A 689 5.57 43.86 -0.12
N ARG A 690 6.26 43.96 1.03
CA ARG A 690 7.19 45.06 1.32
C ARG A 690 8.52 44.88 0.59
N GLU A 691 9.11 45.97 0.11
CA GLU A 691 10.49 45.98 -0.39
C GLU A 691 11.48 46.15 0.75
N VAL A 692 12.57 45.37 0.70
CA VAL A 692 13.68 45.41 1.66
C VAL A 692 15.01 45.35 0.92
N CYS A 693 16.04 45.95 1.52
CA CYS A 693 17.39 45.85 1.01
C CYS A 693 18.03 44.54 1.49
N CYS A 694 18.49 43.72 0.55
CA CYS A 694 19.12 42.43 0.77
C CYS A 694 20.63 42.58 0.53
N VAL A 695 21.42 42.26 1.55
CA VAL A 695 22.88 42.29 1.48
C VAL A 695 23.39 40.86 1.55
N ILE A 696 24.12 40.45 0.52
CA ILE A 696 24.61 39.08 0.40
C ILE A 696 26.12 39.06 0.68
N LYS A 697 26.56 38.24 1.62
CA LYS A 697 27.99 38.07 1.92
C LYS A 697 28.69 37.34 0.76
N ALA A 698 29.46 38.07 -0.05
CA ALA A 698 30.15 37.50 -1.23
C ALA A 698 30.99 36.26 -0.92
N VAL A 699 31.65 36.22 0.25
CA VAL A 699 32.46 35.08 0.72
C VAL A 699 31.67 33.77 0.93
N GLN A 700 30.35 33.85 1.03
CA GLN A 700 29.46 32.69 1.17
C GLN A 700 28.70 32.37 -0.14
N VAL A 701 28.91 33.14 -1.20
CA VAL A 701 28.30 32.89 -2.51
C VAL A 701 29.23 32.04 -3.36
N ARG A 702 28.71 30.96 -3.93
CA ARG A 702 29.44 30.10 -4.87
C ARG A 702 28.89 30.29 -6.27
N ILE A 703 29.77 30.58 -7.23
CA ILE A 703 29.40 30.70 -8.65
C ILE A 703 29.86 29.45 -9.38
N LEU A 704 28.96 28.86 -10.16
CA LEU A 704 29.16 27.63 -10.92
C LEU A 704 28.71 27.86 -12.37
N ALA A 705 29.32 27.13 -13.31
CA ALA A 705 28.80 27.05 -14.66
C ALA A 705 27.46 26.28 -14.65
N ARG A 706 26.49 26.72 -15.48
CA ARG A 706 25.19 26.05 -15.59
C ARG A 706 25.28 24.96 -16.67
N ARG A 707 25.07 23.70 -16.29
CA ARG A 707 24.93 22.60 -17.27
C ARG A 707 23.57 22.67 -17.97
N GLY A 708 23.56 22.41 -19.28
CA GLY A 708 22.38 22.42 -20.14
C GLY A 708 21.44 21.23 -19.94
#